data_AF-A0A0D2HFV3-F1
#
_entry.id   AF-A0A0D2HFV3-F1
#
_cell.length_a   1.000
_cell.length_b   1.000
_cell.length_c   1.000
_cell.angle_alpha   90.00
_cell.angle_beta   90.00
_cell.angle_gamma   90.00
#
_symmetry.space_group_name_H-M   'P 1'
#
loop_
_entity.id
_entity.type
_entity.pdbx_description
1 polymer ?
#
loop_
_entity_poly.entity_id
_entity_poly.type
_entity_poly.pdbx_seq_one_letter_code
_entity_poly.pdbx_strand_id
1 'polypeptide(L)'
;MSDFTVPEIICIWGGGLIGMSTAVHFARQGLRSIVYDINPTHVSQLNRGIFPANFESWVGFPIKSFISSGQVRATTDPTELSRASVKVHFVAVPTERNGEPYMVAIETVLAQIAHMSPDICIIESTVIPGETEALGKRYGLPLGVATRRDWFTTTENNLENCVRVYAGITPEISERMEVILSVVCRKLARATSCTVVELTKCVDNGIFHTVAMYACQMASAYPDTNTTEALRLAATHWRLGNHIYFPSLGTGGPCVPLANKYLISGSPHPDKLTIASAAIEIDTAASLEVAAQVKQQLNIEDRVAVLGICYRGDIRVHVQSPHLKFARELARLGVSVSIHDPYYSADELSEIAPDCSSLQFPNDLKAFDLIYVGSNHALYSKRIYSVLAFMRRGQRILDNQGIWEALADDARSLGVSYHRVGDARWLTSVADDGMQKKIKTPPPLPPPPPVPQRDDSETNNVVFKTPWFQIRSTPDFRPASSSCGPYYILDRPDSVITIPFSPTSNRVLLQHQFRPPLDKSAWEFPMGCIDPGESPQHAARRELAEETGLIVSDSDDRDSKMELLGTYHPLPGMSAQKCHVFLARVTDEQLLHHPRIIPKPDADATAEYEGVSAYQTVDLAAFRELYVSGDLVDGFTLAALAIWLSVSPELRQVFSSPSK
;
A
#
# COMPACT_ATOMS: atom_id res chain seq x y z
N MET A 1 39.58 27.68 -14.15
CA MET A 1 38.33 26.95 -14.46
C MET A 1 38.69 25.90 -15.49
N SER A 2 38.65 24.62 -15.12
CA SER A 2 39.02 23.54 -16.03
C SER A 2 38.04 23.46 -17.21
N ASP A 3 38.53 23.17 -18.43
CA ASP A 3 37.74 22.94 -19.66
C ASP A 3 36.87 21.66 -19.60
N PHE A 4 36.52 21.19 -18.40
CA PHE A 4 35.75 19.97 -18.22
C PHE A 4 34.28 20.22 -18.56
N THR A 5 33.79 19.52 -19.58
CA THR A 5 32.41 19.64 -20.09
C THR A 5 31.56 18.45 -19.69
N VAL A 6 30.25 18.63 -19.69
CA VAL A 6 29.29 17.54 -19.42
C VAL A 6 29.42 16.49 -20.54
N PRO A 7 29.58 15.20 -20.21
CA PRO A 7 29.74 14.16 -21.21
C PRO A 7 28.42 13.88 -21.95
N GLU A 8 28.49 13.38 -23.18
CA GLU A 8 27.30 12.86 -23.88
C GLU A 8 26.83 11.52 -23.30
N ILE A 9 27.75 10.75 -22.72
CA ILE A 9 27.51 9.40 -22.21
C ILE A 9 28.14 9.18 -20.83
N ILE A 10 27.40 8.52 -19.95
CA ILE A 10 27.85 8.11 -18.62
C ILE A 10 27.65 6.61 -18.42
N CYS A 11 28.45 6.02 -17.54
CA CYS A 11 28.27 4.65 -17.07
C CYS A 11 27.84 4.64 -15.61
N ILE A 12 26.89 3.76 -15.28
CA ILE A 12 26.48 3.47 -13.92
C ILE A 12 26.76 2.00 -13.64
N TRP A 13 27.61 1.71 -12.66
CA TRP A 13 27.95 0.37 -12.23
C TRP A 13 27.01 -0.05 -11.09
N GLY A 14 26.11 -0.99 -11.38
CA GLY A 14 25.04 -1.48 -10.51
C GLY A 14 23.66 -0.99 -10.96
N GLY A 15 22.79 -1.92 -11.36
CA GLY A 15 21.43 -1.67 -11.85
C GLY A 15 20.36 -1.67 -10.76
N GLY A 16 20.73 -1.48 -9.49
CA GLY A 16 19.78 -1.37 -8.39
C GLY A 16 18.98 -0.06 -8.41
N LEU A 17 18.17 0.17 -7.36
CA LEU A 17 17.33 1.37 -7.24
C LEU A 17 18.13 2.69 -7.40
N ILE A 18 19.28 2.78 -6.73
CA ILE A 18 20.18 3.94 -6.78
C ILE A 18 20.70 4.15 -8.20
N GLY A 19 21.29 3.12 -8.79
CA GLY A 19 21.91 3.21 -10.11
C GLY A 19 20.91 3.47 -11.23
N MET A 20 19.75 2.82 -11.20
CA MET A 20 18.67 3.10 -12.16
C MET A 20 18.10 4.49 -11.99
N SER A 21 17.92 4.97 -10.76
CA SER A 21 17.49 6.34 -10.49
C SER A 21 18.50 7.35 -11.07
N THR A 22 19.81 7.13 -10.91
CA THR A 22 20.86 7.94 -11.56
C THR A 22 20.71 7.92 -13.08
N ALA A 23 20.64 6.73 -13.67
CA ALA A 23 20.60 6.55 -15.12
C ALA A 23 19.42 7.29 -15.77
N VAL A 24 18.21 7.19 -15.20
CA VAL A 24 17.01 7.82 -15.76
C VAL A 24 16.96 9.33 -15.55
N HIS A 25 17.52 9.85 -14.45
CA HIS A 25 17.60 11.30 -14.24
C HIS A 25 18.57 11.95 -15.22
N PHE A 26 19.73 11.34 -15.50
CA PHE A 26 20.64 11.84 -16.53
C PHE A 26 20.04 11.71 -17.94
N ALA A 27 19.33 10.61 -18.23
CA ALA A 27 18.61 10.44 -19.50
C ALA A 27 17.55 11.52 -19.71
N ARG A 28 16.83 11.90 -18.67
CA ARG A 28 15.87 13.01 -18.71
C ARG A 28 16.51 14.36 -19.07
N GLN A 29 17.80 14.53 -18.78
CA GLN A 29 18.58 15.72 -19.13
C GLN A 29 19.28 15.62 -20.51
N GLY A 30 18.98 14.56 -21.28
CA GLY A 30 19.49 14.38 -22.65
C GLY A 30 20.74 13.52 -22.76
N LEU A 31 21.34 13.08 -21.65
CA LEU A 31 22.53 12.22 -21.69
C LEU A 31 22.17 10.77 -22.01
N ARG A 32 23.14 10.00 -22.50
CA ARG A 32 23.02 8.54 -22.63
C ARG A 32 23.58 7.86 -21.39
N SER A 33 22.86 6.88 -20.86
CA SER A 33 23.24 6.14 -19.65
C SER A 33 23.41 4.66 -19.99
N ILE A 34 24.64 4.15 -19.86
CA ILE A 34 24.89 2.70 -19.88
C ILE A 34 24.93 2.18 -18.44
N VAL A 35 24.08 1.21 -18.12
CA VAL A 35 24.03 0.58 -16.81
C VAL A 35 24.72 -0.78 -16.88
N TYR A 36 25.86 -0.92 -16.23
CA TYR A 36 26.51 -2.21 -16.08
C TYR A 36 25.95 -2.95 -14.87
N ASP A 37 25.57 -4.22 -15.03
CA ASP A 37 25.26 -5.10 -13.91
C ASP A 37 25.81 -6.51 -14.16
N ILE A 38 26.23 -7.21 -13.11
CA ILE A 38 26.79 -8.56 -13.22
C ILE A 38 25.71 -9.63 -13.44
N ASN A 39 24.45 -9.32 -13.11
CA ASN A 39 23.35 -10.28 -13.19
C ASN A 39 22.65 -10.21 -14.57
N PRO A 40 22.79 -11.22 -15.44
CA PRO A 40 22.21 -11.20 -16.78
C PRO A 40 20.67 -11.19 -16.78
N THR A 41 20.05 -11.85 -15.80
CA THR A 41 18.59 -11.85 -15.63
C THR A 41 18.11 -10.45 -15.29
N HIS A 42 18.79 -9.77 -14.39
CA HIS A 42 18.48 -8.39 -14.00
C HIS A 42 18.66 -7.43 -15.19
N VAL A 43 19.78 -7.53 -15.92
CA VAL A 43 20.02 -6.74 -17.15
C VAL A 43 18.90 -6.95 -18.18
N SER A 44 18.44 -8.19 -18.37
CA SER A 44 17.31 -8.48 -19.27
C SER A 44 16.01 -7.81 -18.81
N GLN A 45 15.71 -7.85 -17.51
CA GLN A 45 14.54 -7.18 -16.93
C GLN A 45 14.59 -5.66 -17.13
N LEU A 46 15.74 -5.04 -16.83
CA LEU A 46 15.96 -3.59 -17.01
C LEU A 46 15.74 -3.17 -18.47
N ASN A 47 16.31 -3.91 -19.43
CA ASN A 47 16.14 -3.61 -20.86
C ASN A 47 14.71 -3.85 -21.38
N ARG A 48 13.91 -4.64 -20.65
CA ARG A 48 12.46 -4.83 -20.93
C ARG A 48 11.58 -3.79 -20.24
N GLY A 49 12.15 -2.90 -19.44
CA GLY A 49 11.41 -1.91 -18.66
C GLY A 49 10.65 -2.51 -17.47
N ILE A 50 11.13 -3.63 -16.93
CA ILE A 50 10.53 -4.29 -15.77
C ILE A 50 11.21 -3.76 -14.50
N PHE A 51 10.43 -3.08 -13.65
CA PHE A 51 10.90 -2.45 -12.42
C PHE A 51 9.97 -2.79 -11.25
N PRO A 52 10.40 -2.54 -9.99
CA PRO A 52 9.48 -2.53 -8.85
C PRO A 52 8.28 -1.62 -9.13
N ALA A 53 7.07 -2.05 -8.78
CA ALA A 53 5.81 -1.38 -9.14
C ALA A 53 5.77 0.12 -8.79
N ASN A 54 6.47 0.53 -7.73
CA ASN A 54 6.48 1.90 -7.24
C ASN A 54 7.64 2.75 -7.76
N PHE A 55 8.51 2.21 -8.62
CA PHE A 55 9.74 2.89 -9.02
C PHE A 55 9.49 4.19 -9.79
N GLU A 56 8.58 4.20 -10.77
CA GLU A 56 8.19 5.41 -11.52
C GLU A 56 7.56 6.47 -10.60
N SER A 57 6.76 6.04 -9.63
CA SER A 57 6.18 6.91 -8.60
C SER A 57 7.25 7.55 -7.72
N TRP A 58 8.36 6.86 -7.43
CA TRP A 58 9.46 7.42 -6.63
C TRP A 58 10.32 8.40 -7.41
N VAL A 59 10.67 8.09 -8.66
CA VAL A 59 11.45 9.01 -9.50
C VAL A 59 10.62 10.19 -9.98
N GLY A 60 9.29 10.06 -10.03
CA GLY A 60 8.35 11.14 -10.32
C GLY A 60 8.11 11.40 -11.81
N PHE A 61 8.49 10.47 -12.68
CA PHE A 61 8.24 10.56 -14.13
C PHE A 61 8.28 9.17 -14.78
N PRO A 62 7.56 8.96 -15.91
CA PRO A 62 7.60 7.70 -16.65
C PRO A 62 8.99 7.49 -17.28
N ILE A 63 9.50 6.24 -17.22
CA ILE A 63 10.87 5.92 -17.66
C ILE A 63 10.93 5.04 -18.90
N LYS A 64 9.81 4.42 -19.29
CA LYS A 64 9.76 3.46 -20.41
C LYS A 64 10.27 4.04 -21.72
N SER A 65 10.04 5.33 -21.99
CA SER A 65 10.51 6.02 -23.18
C SER A 65 12.04 6.00 -23.29
N PHE A 66 12.76 6.28 -22.19
CA PHE A 66 14.22 6.31 -22.15
C PHE A 66 14.86 4.94 -22.44
N ILE A 67 14.18 3.86 -22.07
CA ILE A 67 14.64 2.49 -22.33
C ILE A 67 14.36 2.12 -23.77
N SER A 68 13.14 2.39 -24.25
CA SER A 68 12.73 2.06 -25.62
C SER A 68 13.53 2.82 -26.69
N SER A 69 13.98 4.04 -26.39
CA SER A 69 14.84 4.84 -27.28
C SER A 69 16.33 4.43 -27.22
N GLY A 70 16.70 3.55 -26.29
CA GLY A 70 18.10 3.19 -26.02
C GLY A 70 18.91 4.29 -25.33
N GLN A 71 18.26 5.34 -24.82
CA GLN A 71 18.91 6.38 -24.04
C GLN A 71 19.39 5.86 -22.68
N VAL A 72 18.66 4.92 -22.10
CA VAL A 72 19.10 4.07 -20.99
C VAL A 72 19.20 2.64 -21.50
N ARG A 73 20.37 2.03 -21.37
CA ARG A 73 20.61 0.63 -21.76
C ARG A 73 21.42 -0.09 -20.71
N ALA A 74 21.01 -1.29 -20.33
CA ALA A 74 21.76 -2.15 -19.43
C ALA A 74 22.62 -3.18 -20.18
N THR A 75 23.77 -3.56 -19.62
CA THR A 75 24.70 -4.52 -20.20
C THR A 75 25.46 -5.32 -19.13
N THR A 76 25.90 -6.52 -19.47
CA THR A 76 26.85 -7.32 -18.68
C THR A 76 28.26 -7.28 -19.28
N ASP A 77 28.44 -6.67 -20.45
CA ASP A 77 29.70 -6.62 -21.19
C ASP A 77 30.42 -5.29 -20.93
N PRO A 78 31.51 -5.28 -20.13
CA PRO A 78 32.24 -4.05 -19.83
C PRO A 78 32.99 -3.51 -21.06
N THR A 79 33.19 -4.30 -22.12
CA THR A 79 33.85 -3.84 -23.35
C THR A 79 32.99 -2.85 -24.13
N GLU A 80 31.67 -2.85 -23.93
CA GLU A 80 30.78 -1.83 -24.50
C GLU A 80 31.10 -0.43 -23.96
N LEU A 81 31.56 -0.34 -22.71
CA LEU A 81 31.95 0.93 -22.09
C LEU A 81 33.21 1.51 -22.73
N SER A 82 34.20 0.65 -23.00
CA SER A 82 35.43 1.04 -23.70
C SER A 82 35.14 1.43 -25.16
N ARG A 83 34.29 0.68 -25.87
CA ARG A 83 33.89 1.01 -27.25
C ARG A 83 33.13 2.34 -27.35
N ALA A 84 32.33 2.64 -26.33
CA ALA A 84 31.60 3.90 -26.24
C ALA A 84 32.45 5.06 -25.67
N SER A 85 33.74 4.83 -25.39
CA SER A 85 34.66 5.83 -24.84
C SER A 85 34.12 6.54 -23.59
N VAL A 86 33.44 5.81 -22.70
CA VAL A 86 32.85 6.41 -21.51
C VAL A 86 33.95 6.97 -20.60
N LYS A 87 33.81 8.23 -20.19
CA LYS A 87 34.78 8.94 -19.34
C LYS A 87 34.31 9.20 -17.91
N VAL A 88 33.00 9.15 -17.68
CA VAL A 88 32.36 9.43 -16.40
C VAL A 88 31.67 8.17 -15.90
N HIS A 89 32.09 7.70 -14.73
CA HIS A 89 31.57 6.47 -14.12
C HIS A 89 30.98 6.74 -12.74
N PHE A 90 29.76 6.25 -12.51
CA PHE A 90 29.12 6.20 -11.19
C PHE A 90 29.17 4.78 -10.64
N VAL A 91 29.51 4.61 -9.36
CA VAL A 91 29.57 3.31 -8.69
C VAL A 91 28.45 3.20 -7.66
N ALA A 92 27.46 2.37 -7.95
CA ALA A 92 26.22 2.19 -7.18
C ALA A 92 25.95 0.68 -6.93
N VAL A 93 26.92 0.02 -6.31
CA VAL A 93 26.90 -1.42 -6.01
C VAL A 93 26.53 -1.71 -4.55
N PRO A 94 26.06 -2.93 -4.22
CA PRO A 94 25.83 -3.34 -2.85
C PRO A 94 27.10 -3.27 -2.00
N THR A 95 26.97 -2.74 -0.80
CA THR A 95 28.06 -2.66 0.19
C THR A 95 27.72 -3.36 1.51
N GLU A 96 26.67 -4.16 1.51
CA GLU A 96 26.30 -5.04 2.61
C GLU A 96 26.47 -6.49 2.17
N ARG A 97 27.02 -7.32 3.07
CA ARG A 97 26.97 -8.77 2.94
C ARG A 97 26.82 -9.39 4.31
N ASN A 98 25.77 -10.19 4.50
CA ASN A 98 25.51 -10.94 5.74
C ASN A 98 25.45 -10.05 7.00
N GLY A 99 24.95 -8.82 6.87
CA GLY A 99 24.81 -7.84 7.95
C GLY A 99 26.07 -7.05 8.26
N GLU A 100 27.13 -7.20 7.46
CA GLU A 100 28.41 -6.53 7.67
C GLU A 100 28.77 -5.58 6.51
N PRO A 101 29.53 -4.50 6.78
CA PRO A 101 30.15 -3.68 5.74
C PRO A 101 30.96 -4.52 4.75
N TYR A 102 30.80 -4.25 3.45
CA TYR A 102 31.36 -5.04 2.37
C TYR A 102 31.89 -4.16 1.23
N MET A 103 33.21 -4.10 1.06
CA MET A 103 33.87 -3.20 0.09
C MET A 103 34.28 -3.86 -1.22
N VAL A 104 34.29 -5.20 -1.28
CA VAL A 104 34.84 -5.96 -2.43
C VAL A 104 34.13 -5.64 -3.74
N ALA A 105 32.83 -5.35 -3.73
CA ALA A 105 32.09 -4.97 -4.94
C ALA A 105 32.60 -3.64 -5.54
N ILE A 106 32.85 -2.64 -4.70
CA ILE A 106 33.43 -1.36 -5.12
C ILE A 106 34.84 -1.60 -5.68
N GLU A 107 35.67 -2.34 -4.97
CA GLU A 107 37.04 -2.66 -5.41
C GLU A 107 37.07 -3.37 -6.77
N THR A 108 36.17 -4.34 -6.96
CA THR A 108 36.04 -5.08 -8.23
C THR A 108 35.70 -4.14 -9.38
N VAL A 109 34.75 -3.23 -9.17
CA VAL A 109 34.36 -2.23 -10.18
C VAL A 109 35.49 -1.24 -10.46
N LEU A 110 36.15 -0.71 -9.43
CA LEU A 110 37.25 0.23 -9.60
C LEU A 110 38.44 -0.39 -10.35
N ALA A 111 38.76 -1.66 -10.08
CA ALA A 111 39.77 -2.39 -10.82
C ALA A 111 39.47 -2.48 -12.32
N GLN A 112 38.20 -2.70 -12.69
CA GLN A 112 37.79 -2.70 -14.10
C GLN A 112 37.88 -1.31 -14.74
N ILE A 113 37.43 -0.27 -14.02
CA ILE A 113 37.46 1.11 -14.51
C ILE A 113 38.91 1.62 -14.70
N ALA A 114 39.86 1.16 -13.88
CA ALA A 114 41.27 1.54 -13.99
C ALA A 114 41.86 1.27 -15.39
N HIS A 115 41.32 0.29 -16.13
CA HIS A 115 41.74 -0.03 -17.49
C HIS A 115 41.08 0.84 -18.58
N MET A 116 40.19 1.76 -18.22
CA MET A 116 39.38 2.56 -19.17
C MET A 116 39.84 4.02 -19.31
N SER A 117 40.86 4.44 -18.55
CA SER A 117 41.36 5.82 -18.50
C SER A 117 40.24 6.86 -18.35
N PRO A 118 39.45 6.78 -17.24
CA PRO A 118 38.33 7.68 -17.00
C PRO A 118 38.79 9.09 -16.68
N ASP A 119 37.94 10.08 -16.95
CA ASP A 119 38.19 11.45 -16.50
C ASP A 119 37.76 11.67 -15.05
N ILE A 120 36.77 10.88 -14.59
CA ILE A 120 36.24 10.92 -13.23
C ILE A 120 35.42 9.67 -12.89
N CYS A 121 35.55 9.23 -11.64
CA CYS A 121 34.77 8.16 -11.02
C CYS A 121 34.09 8.71 -9.76
N ILE A 122 32.79 8.48 -9.62
CA ILE A 122 31.98 8.95 -8.49
C ILE A 122 31.35 7.76 -7.77
N ILE A 123 31.71 7.53 -6.51
CA ILE A 123 31.07 6.51 -5.69
C ILE A 123 29.77 7.08 -5.10
N GLU A 124 28.65 6.42 -5.38
CA GLU A 124 27.34 6.72 -4.79
C GLU A 124 26.98 5.77 -3.64
N SER A 125 27.57 4.57 -3.64
CA SER A 125 27.45 3.58 -2.56
C SER A 125 27.98 4.11 -1.23
N THR A 126 27.51 3.52 -0.12
CA THR A 126 28.07 3.81 1.21
C THR A 126 29.47 3.20 1.32
N VAL A 127 30.44 4.01 1.75
CA VAL A 127 31.85 3.61 1.88
C VAL A 127 32.27 3.75 3.34
N ILE A 128 33.15 2.88 3.82
CA ILE A 128 33.80 3.04 5.13
C ILE A 128 34.60 4.37 5.13
N PRO A 129 34.50 5.20 6.18
CA PRO A 129 35.29 6.44 6.28
C PRO A 129 36.79 6.23 6.05
N GLY A 130 37.38 7.03 5.16
CA GLY A 130 38.78 6.98 4.74
C GLY A 130 39.05 6.15 3.48
N GLU A 131 38.12 5.30 3.06
CA GLU A 131 38.39 4.34 1.98
C GLU A 131 38.41 4.98 0.59
N THR A 132 37.59 5.99 0.28
CA THR A 132 37.59 6.60 -1.07
C THR A 132 38.98 7.14 -1.43
N GLU A 133 39.67 7.82 -0.51
CA GLU A 133 41.03 8.31 -0.73
C GLU A 133 42.04 7.18 -0.88
N ALA A 134 41.94 6.15 -0.03
CA ALA A 134 42.80 4.97 -0.10
C ALA A 134 42.63 4.21 -1.43
N LEU A 135 41.39 4.04 -1.89
CA LEU A 135 41.04 3.39 -3.15
C LEU A 135 41.49 4.21 -4.35
N GLY A 136 41.27 5.53 -4.34
CA GLY A 136 41.74 6.43 -5.38
C GLY A 136 43.25 6.33 -5.58
N LYS A 137 44.01 6.29 -4.47
CA LYS A 137 45.46 6.07 -4.50
C LYS A 137 45.85 4.67 -4.97
N ARG A 138 45.18 3.62 -4.48
CA ARG A 138 45.45 2.21 -4.81
C ARG A 138 45.31 1.93 -6.30
N TYR A 139 44.25 2.46 -6.92
CA TYR A 139 43.93 2.22 -8.33
C TYR A 139 44.39 3.34 -9.28
N GLY A 140 44.96 4.42 -8.76
CA GLY A 140 45.41 5.57 -9.56
C GLY A 140 44.27 6.28 -10.31
N LEU A 141 43.08 6.34 -9.69
CA LEU A 141 41.86 6.83 -10.33
C LEU A 141 41.48 8.25 -9.87
N PRO A 142 40.92 9.10 -10.77
CA PRO A 142 40.33 10.38 -10.40
C PRO A 142 38.99 10.15 -9.69
N LEU A 143 39.05 9.80 -8.41
CA LEU A 143 37.92 9.32 -7.62
C LEU A 143 37.30 10.43 -6.76
N GLY A 144 35.99 10.34 -6.56
CA GLY A 144 35.29 11.10 -5.55
C GLY A 144 34.08 10.33 -5.04
N VAL A 145 33.45 10.86 -3.99
CA VAL A 145 32.29 10.25 -3.34
C VAL A 145 31.17 11.28 -3.22
N ALA A 146 29.95 10.86 -3.57
CA ALA A 146 28.75 11.68 -3.55
C ALA A 146 27.57 10.85 -3.05
N THR A 147 27.48 10.68 -1.73
CA THR A 147 26.56 9.74 -1.09
C THR A 147 25.11 10.11 -1.35
N ARG A 148 24.31 9.08 -1.61
CA ARG A 148 22.89 9.22 -1.91
C ARG A 148 22.07 9.41 -0.64
N ARG A 149 21.14 10.36 -0.67
CA ARG A 149 20.26 10.75 0.44
C ARG A 149 18.79 10.75 0.07
N ASP A 150 18.47 10.40 -1.17
CA ASP A 150 17.11 10.18 -1.61
C ASP A 150 16.50 9.02 -0.86
N TRP A 151 15.19 9.10 -0.74
CA TRP A 151 14.39 8.22 0.07
C TRP A 151 13.25 7.74 -0.82
N PHE A 152 13.37 6.50 -1.29
CA PHE A 152 12.47 5.84 -2.25
C PHE A 152 11.06 5.58 -1.67
N THR A 153 10.40 6.61 -1.17
CA THR A 153 9.02 6.56 -0.68
C THR A 153 8.21 7.80 -1.02
N THR A 154 8.85 8.92 -1.34
CA THR A 154 8.15 10.14 -1.77
C THR A 154 8.81 10.69 -3.02
N THR A 155 8.03 11.41 -3.82
CA THR A 155 8.55 12.17 -4.97
C THR A 155 9.36 13.39 -4.52
N GLU A 156 9.17 13.85 -3.29
CA GLU A 156 9.83 15.04 -2.75
C GLU A 156 11.30 14.80 -2.44
N ASN A 157 11.63 13.67 -1.80
CA ASN A 157 12.99 13.33 -1.38
C ASN A 157 13.67 12.44 -2.44
N ASN A 158 13.79 12.97 -3.66
CA ASN A 158 14.41 12.28 -4.79
C ASN A 158 15.83 12.82 -5.09
N LEU A 159 16.46 12.25 -6.12
CA LEU A 159 17.82 12.62 -6.57
C LEU A 159 17.93 14.13 -6.88
N GLU A 160 16.89 14.73 -7.45
CA GLU A 160 16.88 16.13 -7.88
C GLU A 160 16.82 17.12 -6.71
N ASN A 161 16.03 16.81 -5.69
CA ASN A 161 15.69 17.74 -4.60
C ASN A 161 16.54 17.57 -3.34
N CYS A 162 17.04 16.36 -3.07
CA CYS A 162 17.89 16.11 -1.92
C CYS A 162 19.26 16.80 -2.08
N VAL A 163 19.78 17.35 -0.98
CA VAL A 163 21.14 17.93 -0.99
C VAL A 163 22.16 16.82 -1.25
N ARG A 164 22.97 17.00 -2.28
CA ARG A 164 24.07 16.09 -2.63
C ARG A 164 25.34 16.57 -1.95
N VAL A 165 25.79 15.84 -0.93
CA VAL A 165 27.09 16.11 -0.29
C VAL A 165 28.17 15.33 -1.03
N TYR A 166 29.26 16.00 -1.40
CA TYR A 166 30.29 15.41 -2.23
C TYR A 166 31.69 15.97 -1.96
N ALA A 167 32.70 15.19 -2.31
CA ALA A 167 34.10 15.60 -2.37
C ALA A 167 34.88 14.65 -3.29
N GLY A 168 35.85 15.20 -4.01
CA GLY A 168 36.86 14.45 -4.74
C GLY A 168 38.12 14.26 -3.92
N ILE A 169 38.96 13.30 -4.28
CA ILE A 169 40.28 13.10 -3.64
C ILE A 169 41.23 14.29 -3.86
N THR A 170 40.93 15.16 -4.83
CA THR A 170 41.57 16.48 -5.00
C THR A 170 40.54 17.59 -5.21
N PRO A 171 40.94 18.87 -5.05
CA PRO A 171 40.08 20.01 -5.34
C PRO A 171 39.58 20.04 -6.79
N GLU A 172 40.41 19.68 -7.76
CA GLU A 172 40.09 19.68 -9.18
C GLU A 172 39.03 18.61 -9.51
N ILE A 173 39.13 17.44 -8.88
CA ILE A 173 38.11 16.38 -9.04
C ILE A 173 36.78 16.86 -8.46
N SER A 174 36.80 17.54 -7.32
CA SER A 174 35.58 18.12 -6.75
C SER A 174 34.93 19.14 -7.70
N GLU A 175 35.71 19.98 -8.38
CA GLU A 175 35.18 20.90 -9.39
C GLU A 175 34.50 20.16 -10.56
N ARG A 176 35.12 19.07 -11.05
CA ARG A 176 34.51 18.23 -12.10
C ARG A 176 33.24 17.53 -11.62
N MET A 177 33.22 17.04 -10.38
CA MET A 177 32.04 16.45 -9.77
C MET A 177 30.88 17.46 -9.71
N GLU A 178 31.16 18.72 -9.38
CA GLU A 178 30.14 19.76 -9.32
C GLU A 178 29.45 19.98 -10.67
N VAL A 179 30.23 20.02 -11.75
CA VAL A 179 29.70 20.10 -13.13
C VAL A 179 28.80 18.93 -13.46
N ILE A 180 29.20 17.70 -13.11
CA ILE A 180 28.42 16.49 -13.44
C ILE A 180 27.17 16.37 -12.57
N LEU A 181 27.31 16.54 -11.26
CA LEU A 181 26.22 16.33 -10.30
C LEU A 181 25.14 17.40 -10.45
N SER A 182 25.49 18.62 -10.85
CA SER A 182 24.54 19.72 -11.06
C SER A 182 23.59 19.50 -12.24
N VAL A 183 23.91 18.58 -13.16
CA VAL A 183 23.02 18.18 -14.26
C VAL A 183 21.71 17.63 -13.72
N VAL A 184 21.77 16.85 -12.63
CA VAL A 184 20.63 16.08 -12.11
C VAL A 184 20.21 16.46 -10.70
N CYS A 185 21.00 17.27 -9.99
CA CYS A 185 20.73 17.68 -8.61
C CYS A 185 20.79 19.19 -8.45
N ARG A 186 19.74 19.77 -7.85
CA ARG A 186 19.59 21.23 -7.68
C ARG A 186 20.46 21.81 -6.57
N LYS A 187 20.83 20.99 -5.57
CA LYS A 187 21.51 21.44 -4.35
C LYS A 187 22.75 20.59 -4.09
N LEU A 188 23.91 21.17 -4.31
CA LEU A 188 25.19 20.53 -4.03
C LEU A 188 25.85 21.16 -2.81
N ALA A 189 26.48 20.34 -1.97
CA ALA A 189 27.23 20.79 -0.81
C ALA A 189 28.60 20.11 -0.81
N ARG A 190 29.63 20.88 -1.14
CA ARG A 190 31.01 20.41 -1.19
C ARG A 190 31.59 20.27 0.21
N ALA A 191 32.11 19.10 0.54
CA ALA A 191 32.87 18.87 1.77
C ALA A 191 34.37 19.13 1.57
N THR A 192 35.12 19.18 2.67
CA THR A 192 36.57 19.43 2.67
C THR A 192 37.40 18.20 2.30
N SER A 193 36.87 16.99 2.47
CA SER A 193 37.53 15.72 2.10
C SER A 193 36.51 14.61 1.85
N CYS A 194 36.94 13.52 1.21
CA CYS A 194 36.07 12.35 0.98
C CYS A 194 35.64 11.74 2.32
N THR A 195 36.56 11.66 3.28
CA THR A 195 36.31 11.16 4.63
C THR A 195 35.17 11.91 5.33
N VAL A 196 35.07 13.24 5.15
CA VAL A 196 33.96 14.02 5.71
C VAL A 196 32.62 13.62 5.08
N VAL A 197 32.57 13.34 3.77
CA VAL A 197 31.35 12.88 3.09
C VAL A 197 30.92 11.50 3.57
N GLU A 198 31.87 10.57 3.69
CA GLU A 198 31.65 9.20 4.16
C GLU A 198 31.15 9.20 5.62
N LEU A 199 31.79 10.00 6.49
CA LEU A 199 31.33 10.20 7.87
C LEU A 199 29.94 10.81 7.90
N THR A 200 29.65 11.81 7.06
CA THR A 200 28.32 12.43 7.03
C THR A 200 27.25 11.38 6.72
N LYS A 201 27.51 10.44 5.79
CA LYS A 201 26.55 9.37 5.49
C LYS A 201 26.38 8.39 6.64
N CYS A 202 27.45 8.08 7.37
CA CYS A 202 27.37 7.28 8.59
C CYS A 202 26.55 8.00 9.67
N VAL A 203 26.71 9.32 9.81
CA VAL A 203 25.97 10.15 10.77
C VAL A 203 24.48 10.23 10.41
N ASP A 204 24.15 10.47 9.14
CA ASP A 204 22.76 10.57 8.65
C ASP A 204 21.92 9.36 9.11
N ASN A 205 22.46 8.16 8.93
CA ASN A 205 21.77 6.91 9.30
C ASN A 205 22.06 6.45 10.74
N GLY A 206 23.24 6.74 11.28
CA GLY A 206 23.69 6.27 12.59
C GLY A 206 22.98 6.96 13.74
N ILE A 207 22.64 8.24 13.60
CA ILE A 207 21.76 8.94 14.56
C ILE A 207 20.39 8.29 14.56
N PHE A 208 19.80 8.05 13.39
CA PHE A 208 18.51 7.37 13.28
C PHE A 208 18.54 5.98 13.93
N HIS A 209 19.55 5.17 13.59
CA HIS A 209 19.75 3.84 14.18
C HIS A 209 19.81 3.90 15.71
N THR A 210 20.62 4.81 16.24
CA THR A 210 20.82 4.96 17.69
C THR A 210 19.54 5.39 18.41
N VAL A 211 18.82 6.40 17.91
CA VAL A 211 17.59 6.88 18.57
C VAL A 211 16.46 5.84 18.46
N ALA A 212 16.38 5.10 17.35
CA ALA A 212 15.45 3.98 17.22
C ALA A 212 15.74 2.88 18.26
N MET A 213 17.01 2.54 18.48
CA MET A 213 17.41 1.54 19.48
C MET A 213 17.20 2.03 20.91
N TYR A 214 17.40 3.32 21.17
CA TYR A 214 17.03 3.93 22.44
C TYR A 214 15.52 3.76 22.73
N ALA A 215 14.65 4.01 21.74
CA ALA A 215 13.21 3.80 21.89
C ALA A 215 12.85 2.33 22.14
N CYS A 216 13.47 1.38 21.41
CA CYS A 216 13.24 -0.04 21.63
C CYS A 216 13.70 -0.49 23.02
N GLN A 217 14.84 0.01 23.50
CA GLN A 217 15.34 -0.29 24.84
C GLN A 217 14.43 0.28 25.94
N MET A 218 13.83 1.46 25.74
CA MET A 218 12.83 1.99 26.67
C MET A 218 11.64 1.04 26.85
N ALA A 219 11.12 0.48 25.75
CA ALA A 219 10.00 -0.46 25.79
C ALA A 219 10.34 -1.73 26.59
N SER A 220 11.58 -2.22 26.48
CA SER A 220 12.05 -3.36 27.28
C SER A 220 12.30 -3.00 28.75
N ALA A 221 12.79 -1.78 29.02
CA ALA A 221 13.12 -1.32 30.37
C ALA A 221 11.88 -0.97 31.22
N TYR A 222 10.78 -0.58 30.58
CA TYR A 222 9.52 -0.19 31.24
C TYR A 222 8.33 -1.03 30.73
N PRO A 223 8.34 -2.36 30.93
CA PRO A 223 7.38 -3.27 30.30
C PRO A 223 5.92 -3.02 30.70
N ASP A 224 5.66 -2.45 31.88
CA ASP A 224 4.31 -2.15 32.37
C ASP A 224 3.82 -0.73 32.03
N THR A 225 4.63 0.07 31.32
CA THR A 225 4.32 1.47 31.00
C THR A 225 4.14 1.65 29.49
N ASN A 226 3.22 2.53 29.08
CA ASN A 226 3.05 2.88 27.68
C ASN A 226 4.18 3.82 27.22
N THR A 227 5.29 3.24 26.79
CA THR A 227 6.46 3.99 26.31
C THR A 227 6.20 4.68 24.98
N THR A 228 5.29 4.13 24.15
CA THR A 228 4.82 4.77 22.91
C THR A 228 4.15 6.11 23.21
N GLU A 229 3.27 6.17 24.20
CA GLU A 229 2.63 7.41 24.66
C GLU A 229 3.66 8.40 25.20
N ALA A 230 4.58 7.94 26.05
CA ALA A 230 5.64 8.79 26.59
C ALA A 230 6.51 9.42 25.48
N LEU A 231 6.90 8.63 24.47
CA LEU A 231 7.66 9.10 23.30
C LEU A 231 6.83 10.08 22.45
N ARG A 232 5.53 9.82 22.27
CA ARG A 232 4.62 10.73 21.57
C ARG A 232 4.51 12.09 22.27
N LEU A 233 4.42 12.09 23.60
CA LEU A 233 4.43 13.32 24.40
C LEU A 233 5.80 14.00 24.36
N ALA A 234 6.90 13.26 24.38
CA ALA A 234 8.24 13.83 24.24
C ALA A 234 8.45 14.52 22.88
N ALA A 235 7.84 13.99 21.80
CA ALA A 235 7.89 14.58 20.46
C ALA A 235 7.26 15.98 20.40
N THR A 236 6.39 16.37 21.34
CA THR A 236 5.83 17.73 21.38
C THR A 236 6.85 18.77 21.86
N HIS A 237 7.98 18.34 22.41
CA HIS A 237 9.06 19.24 22.82
C HIS A 237 9.81 19.76 21.57
N TRP A 238 9.97 21.09 21.46
CA TRP A 238 10.54 21.76 20.28
C TRP A 238 11.91 21.24 19.79
N ARG A 239 12.80 20.82 20.70
CA ARG A 239 14.10 20.17 20.37
C ARG A 239 13.96 18.80 19.70
N LEU A 240 12.90 18.07 20.02
CA LEU A 240 12.74 16.67 19.64
C LEU A 240 11.89 16.58 18.38
N GLY A 241 10.69 17.19 18.37
CA GLY A 241 9.84 17.27 17.19
C GLY A 241 9.76 15.96 16.41
N ASN A 242 10.06 16.02 15.11
CA ASN A 242 10.05 14.87 14.19
C ASN A 242 11.28 13.95 14.31
N HIS A 243 12.14 14.13 15.32
CA HIS A 243 13.33 13.31 15.56
C HIS A 243 13.11 12.23 16.62
N ILE A 244 11.87 12.00 17.04
CA ILE A 244 11.49 10.87 17.89
C ILE A 244 11.06 9.68 17.04
N TYR A 245 11.54 8.51 17.46
CA TYR A 245 11.18 7.24 16.88
C TYR A 245 10.48 6.38 17.92
N PHE A 246 9.64 5.46 17.45
CA PHE A 246 8.81 4.62 18.30
C PHE A 246 9.41 3.22 18.42
N PRO A 247 9.10 2.50 19.51
CA PRO A 247 9.56 1.13 19.68
C PRO A 247 9.11 0.23 18.53
N SER A 248 9.96 -0.75 18.19
CA SER A 248 9.71 -1.75 17.15
C SER A 248 10.55 -2.99 17.43
N LEU A 249 10.49 -4.00 16.56
CA LEU A 249 11.34 -5.20 16.68
C LEU A 249 12.81 -4.98 16.25
N GLY A 250 13.18 -3.78 15.82
CA GLY A 250 14.53 -3.44 15.36
C GLY A 250 14.52 -2.55 14.12
N THR A 251 15.70 -2.23 13.61
CA THR A 251 15.86 -1.58 12.30
C THR A 251 16.12 -2.60 11.20
N GLY A 252 15.93 -2.19 9.94
CA GLY A 252 16.21 -3.05 8.80
C GLY A 252 16.59 -2.29 7.54
N GLY A 253 16.78 -3.05 6.45
CA GLY A 253 17.30 -2.54 5.20
C GLY A 253 18.84 -2.51 5.15
N PRO A 254 19.43 -2.22 3.99
CA PRO A 254 20.87 -2.36 3.77
C PRO A 254 21.72 -1.21 4.34
N CYS A 255 21.11 -0.15 4.86
CA CYS A 255 21.83 1.08 5.22
C CYS A 255 21.79 1.41 6.72
N VAL A 256 20.62 1.38 7.34
CA VAL A 256 20.44 1.86 8.73
C VAL A 256 21.09 0.93 9.75
N PRO A 257 20.86 -0.40 9.74
CA PRO A 257 21.48 -1.32 10.70
C PRO A 257 23.01 -1.38 10.57
N LEU A 258 23.54 -1.01 9.40
CA LEU A 258 24.97 -1.03 9.13
C LEU A 258 25.67 0.31 9.43
N ALA A 259 24.94 1.42 9.57
CA ALA A 259 25.53 2.76 9.62
C ALA A 259 26.57 2.90 10.74
N ASN A 260 26.23 2.42 11.93
CA ASN A 260 27.14 2.40 13.07
C ASN A 260 28.30 1.41 12.88
N LYS A 261 28.11 0.31 12.13
CA LYS A 261 29.19 -0.62 11.78
C LYS A 261 30.22 0.04 10.85
N TYR A 262 29.78 0.74 9.81
CA TYR A 262 30.66 1.53 8.94
C TYR A 262 31.46 2.57 9.73
N LEU A 263 30.78 3.29 10.63
CA LEU A 263 31.41 4.30 11.47
C LEU A 263 32.53 3.69 12.34
N ILE A 264 32.27 2.54 12.96
CA ILE A 264 33.23 1.82 13.79
C ILE A 264 34.39 1.28 12.94
N SER A 265 34.10 0.65 11.80
CA SER A 265 35.12 0.06 10.91
C SER A 265 36.11 1.10 10.37
N GLY A 266 35.66 2.35 10.13
CA GLY A 266 36.52 3.42 9.63
C GLY A 266 37.25 4.22 10.72
N SER A 267 37.00 3.94 12.00
CA SER A 267 37.58 4.70 13.10
C SER A 267 38.97 4.19 13.49
N PRO A 268 39.98 5.06 13.67
CA PRO A 268 41.26 4.67 14.28
C PRO A 268 41.14 4.39 15.80
N HIS A 269 40.04 4.83 16.42
CA HIS A 269 39.75 4.67 17.86
C HIS A 269 38.33 4.12 18.06
N PRO A 270 38.05 2.87 17.62
CA PRO A 270 36.71 2.29 17.70
C PRO A 270 36.20 2.13 19.15
N ASP A 271 37.10 2.03 20.13
CA ASP A 271 36.78 1.97 21.56
C ASP A 271 36.02 3.20 22.07
N LYS A 272 36.11 4.34 21.38
CA LYS A 272 35.40 5.58 21.74
C LYS A 272 33.94 5.60 21.28
N LEU A 273 33.54 4.71 20.38
CA LEU A 273 32.21 4.70 19.77
C LEU A 273 31.24 3.79 20.55
N THR A 274 31.23 3.90 21.88
CA THR A 274 30.46 3.01 22.76
C THR A 274 28.95 3.07 22.53
N ILE A 275 28.41 4.24 22.21
CA ILE A 275 26.98 4.42 21.89
C ILE A 275 26.61 3.68 20.59
N ALA A 276 27.48 3.77 19.57
CA ALA A 276 27.27 3.10 18.30
C ALA A 276 27.33 1.57 18.48
N SER A 277 28.28 1.06 19.27
CA SER A 277 28.38 -0.37 19.61
C SER A 277 27.14 -0.86 20.35
N ALA A 278 26.68 -0.12 21.37
CA ALA A 278 25.48 -0.49 22.12
C ALA A 278 24.22 -0.53 21.22
N ALA A 279 24.07 0.41 20.28
CA ALA A 279 22.97 0.39 19.33
C ALA A 279 23.00 -0.87 18.45
N ILE A 280 24.18 -1.30 17.97
CA ILE A 280 24.33 -2.53 17.18
C ILE A 280 23.95 -3.76 18.00
N GLU A 281 24.41 -3.85 19.25
CA GLU A 281 24.12 -4.98 20.15
C GLU A 281 22.61 -5.10 20.40
N ILE A 282 21.96 -3.99 20.75
CA ILE A 282 20.52 -3.93 20.98
C ILE A 282 19.74 -4.34 19.73
N ASP A 283 20.08 -3.80 18.56
CA ASP A 283 19.37 -4.10 17.30
C ASP A 283 19.52 -5.57 16.89
N THR A 284 20.69 -6.14 17.14
CA THR A 284 20.97 -7.55 16.84
C THR A 284 20.14 -8.48 17.74
N ALA A 285 19.94 -8.11 19.00
CA ALA A 285 19.21 -8.91 19.97
C ALA A 285 17.68 -8.72 19.90
N ALA A 286 17.19 -7.52 19.56
CA ALA A 286 15.79 -7.10 19.73
C ALA A 286 14.77 -8.10 19.15
N SER A 287 14.88 -8.44 17.86
CA SER A 287 13.93 -9.38 17.24
C SER A 287 13.99 -10.79 17.83
N LEU A 288 15.17 -11.22 18.28
CA LEU A 288 15.40 -12.56 18.84
C LEU A 288 14.83 -12.68 20.26
N GLU A 289 15.07 -11.67 21.09
CA GLU A 289 14.53 -11.60 22.45
C GLU A 289 12.99 -11.54 22.43
N VAL A 290 12.42 -10.76 21.51
CA VAL A 290 10.97 -10.67 21.32
C VAL A 290 10.40 -12.01 20.86
N ALA A 291 11.04 -12.71 19.91
CA ALA A 291 10.64 -14.05 19.51
C ALA A 291 10.66 -15.06 20.67
N ALA A 292 11.72 -15.04 21.49
CA ALA A 292 11.83 -15.89 22.66
C ALA A 292 10.73 -15.61 23.70
N GLN A 293 10.40 -14.34 23.95
CA GLN A 293 9.32 -13.96 24.87
C GLN A 293 7.94 -14.32 24.34
N VAL A 294 7.71 -14.15 23.03
CA VAL A 294 6.48 -14.59 22.38
C VAL A 294 6.33 -16.11 22.48
N LYS A 295 7.40 -16.87 22.23
CA LYS A 295 7.40 -18.35 22.36
C LYS A 295 6.95 -18.82 23.75
N GLN A 296 7.37 -18.13 24.81
CA GLN A 296 7.00 -18.48 26.19
C GLN A 296 5.50 -18.31 26.47
N GLN A 297 4.79 -17.53 25.65
CA GLN A 297 3.36 -17.25 25.78
C GLN A 297 2.50 -18.08 24.83
N LEU A 298 3.11 -18.92 23.99
CA LEU A 298 2.42 -19.78 23.03
C LEU A 298 2.30 -21.19 23.59
N ASN A 299 1.14 -21.80 23.42
CA ASN A 299 0.98 -23.24 23.61
C ASN A 299 1.75 -24.01 22.53
N ILE A 300 1.96 -25.31 22.73
CA ILE A 300 2.66 -26.16 21.75
C ILE A 300 1.94 -26.16 20.38
N GLU A 301 0.61 -26.18 20.41
CA GLU A 301 -0.24 -26.22 19.20
C GLU A 301 -0.50 -24.83 18.60
N ASP A 302 -0.10 -23.75 19.27
CA ASP A 302 -0.39 -22.40 18.80
C ASP A 302 0.37 -22.10 17.50
N ARG A 303 -0.34 -21.50 16.54
CA ARG A 303 0.22 -21.14 15.23
C ARG A 303 0.37 -19.63 15.10
N VAL A 304 1.43 -19.18 14.44
CA VAL A 304 1.74 -17.76 14.26
C VAL A 304 1.68 -17.37 12.78
N ALA A 305 0.90 -16.34 12.46
CA ALA A 305 0.96 -15.65 11.18
C ALA A 305 1.88 -14.43 11.28
N VAL A 306 2.77 -14.26 10.32
CA VAL A 306 3.63 -13.08 10.18
C VAL A 306 3.28 -12.38 8.87
N LEU A 307 2.72 -11.18 8.99
CA LEU A 307 2.30 -10.35 7.86
C LEU A 307 3.36 -9.29 7.56
N GLY A 308 4.04 -9.46 6.42
CA GLY A 308 5.10 -8.60 5.92
C GLY A 308 6.48 -9.05 6.39
N ILE A 309 7.35 -9.39 5.44
CA ILE A 309 8.76 -9.72 5.69
C ILE A 309 9.71 -8.63 5.19
N CYS A 310 9.24 -7.69 4.38
CA CYS A 310 10.02 -6.53 3.97
C CYS A 310 10.40 -5.67 5.18
N TYR A 311 11.60 -5.08 5.22
CA TYR A 311 11.98 -4.23 6.36
C TYR A 311 11.09 -2.98 6.51
N ARG A 312 10.30 -2.67 5.48
CA ARG A 312 9.37 -1.55 5.41
C ARG A 312 8.23 -1.86 4.45
N GLY A 313 7.09 -1.19 4.65
CA GLY A 313 5.96 -1.17 3.72
C GLY A 313 6.32 -0.73 2.30
N ASP A 314 5.62 -1.34 1.35
CA ASP A 314 5.58 -1.05 -0.09
C ASP A 314 6.92 -1.01 -0.83
N ILE A 315 7.94 -1.67 -0.27
CA ILE A 315 9.26 -1.85 -0.88
C ILE A 315 9.67 -3.31 -0.81
N ARG A 316 9.97 -3.93 -1.96
CA ARG A 316 10.38 -5.33 -2.08
C ARG A 316 11.83 -5.55 -1.62
N VAL A 317 12.10 -5.41 -0.32
CA VAL A 317 13.43 -5.59 0.28
C VAL A 317 13.28 -6.24 1.65
N HIS A 318 13.76 -7.48 1.79
CA HIS A 318 13.77 -8.21 3.07
C HIS A 318 15.14 -8.24 3.75
N VAL A 319 16.17 -7.65 3.12
CA VAL A 319 17.54 -7.61 3.66
C VAL A 319 17.55 -6.93 5.03
N GLN A 320 18.17 -7.60 6.00
CA GLN A 320 18.21 -7.19 7.42
C GLN A 320 16.84 -6.92 8.06
N SER A 321 15.74 -7.40 7.49
CA SER A 321 14.39 -7.16 8.04
C SER A 321 14.23 -7.75 9.45
N PRO A 322 13.78 -6.95 10.44
CA PRO A 322 13.51 -7.45 11.79
C PRO A 322 12.34 -8.45 11.79
N HIS A 323 11.36 -8.27 10.91
CA HIS A 323 10.20 -9.16 10.78
C HIS A 323 10.61 -10.57 10.31
N LEU A 324 11.53 -10.64 9.34
CA LEU A 324 12.06 -11.91 8.85
C LEU A 324 12.94 -12.60 9.90
N LYS A 325 13.75 -11.82 10.63
CA LYS A 325 14.54 -12.35 11.76
C LYS A 325 13.63 -12.94 12.84
N PHE A 326 12.56 -12.23 13.21
CA PHE A 326 11.56 -12.69 14.16
C PHE A 326 10.86 -13.97 13.71
N ALA A 327 10.40 -14.04 12.46
CA ALA A 327 9.75 -15.23 11.90
C ALA A 327 10.66 -16.46 11.92
N ARG A 328 11.90 -16.31 11.44
CA ARG A 328 12.90 -17.39 11.43
C ARG A 328 13.26 -17.85 12.84
N GLU A 329 13.38 -16.92 13.79
CA GLU A 329 13.69 -17.27 15.17
C GLU A 329 12.55 -18.03 15.83
N LEU A 330 11.30 -17.63 15.63
CA LEU A 330 10.14 -18.40 16.11
C LEU A 330 10.13 -19.83 15.53
N ALA A 331 10.37 -19.97 14.23
CA ALA A 331 10.46 -21.28 13.58
C ALA A 331 11.61 -22.12 14.16
N ARG A 332 12.79 -21.51 14.37
CA ARG A 332 13.95 -22.14 15.01
C ARG A 332 13.64 -22.60 16.44
N LEU A 333 12.79 -21.88 17.16
CA LEU A 333 12.29 -22.22 18.50
C LEU A 333 11.14 -23.24 18.49
N GLY A 334 10.82 -23.83 17.33
CA GLY A 334 9.83 -24.89 17.18
C GLY A 334 8.38 -24.41 17.08
N VAL A 335 8.13 -23.13 16.77
CA VAL A 335 6.78 -22.60 16.53
C VAL A 335 6.35 -22.86 15.09
N SER A 336 5.09 -23.25 14.88
CA SER A 336 4.51 -23.29 13.54
C SER A 336 4.25 -21.87 13.03
N VAL A 337 5.10 -21.40 12.12
CA VAL A 337 5.03 -20.05 11.54
C VAL A 337 4.57 -20.12 10.08
N SER A 338 3.63 -19.24 9.72
CA SER A 338 3.31 -18.94 8.33
C SER A 338 3.57 -17.47 8.03
N ILE A 339 4.16 -17.18 6.87
CA ILE A 339 4.49 -15.82 6.40
C ILE A 339 3.65 -15.44 5.19
N HIS A 340 3.35 -14.15 5.05
CA HIS A 340 2.78 -13.55 3.84
C HIS A 340 3.41 -12.20 3.60
N ASP A 341 3.70 -11.87 2.33
CA ASP A 341 4.13 -10.55 1.90
C ASP A 341 3.68 -10.34 0.44
N PRO A 342 2.95 -9.25 0.12
CA PRO A 342 2.37 -9.05 -1.20
C PRO A 342 3.39 -8.86 -2.33
N TYR A 343 4.67 -8.66 -1.99
CA TYR A 343 5.75 -8.45 -2.96
C TYR A 343 6.56 -9.72 -3.27
N TYR A 344 6.24 -10.85 -2.64
CA TYR A 344 6.88 -12.14 -2.89
C TYR A 344 5.84 -13.21 -3.19
N SER A 345 6.16 -14.08 -4.13
CA SER A 345 5.37 -15.30 -4.35
C SER A 345 5.58 -16.32 -3.21
N ALA A 346 4.68 -17.29 -3.09
CA ALA A 346 4.81 -18.35 -2.09
C ALA A 346 6.13 -19.13 -2.24
N ASP A 347 6.54 -19.43 -3.47
CA ASP A 347 7.80 -20.14 -3.76
C ASP A 347 9.02 -19.33 -3.29
N GLU A 348 9.05 -18.02 -3.59
CA GLU A 348 10.12 -17.13 -3.11
C GLU A 348 10.14 -17.04 -1.59
N LEU A 349 8.98 -17.00 -0.94
CA LEU A 349 8.89 -17.01 0.52
C LEU A 349 9.45 -18.30 1.12
N SER A 350 9.20 -19.46 0.50
CA SER A 350 9.78 -20.74 0.90
C SER A 350 11.29 -20.82 0.68
N GLU A 351 11.82 -20.21 -0.37
CA GLU A 351 13.28 -20.09 -0.55
C GLU A 351 13.92 -19.16 0.49
N ILE A 352 13.27 -18.04 0.78
CA ILE A 352 13.75 -17.06 1.76
C ILE A 352 13.68 -17.63 3.18
N ALA A 353 12.60 -18.32 3.55
CA ALA A 353 12.39 -18.84 4.90
C ALA A 353 11.89 -20.30 4.83
N PRO A 354 12.80 -21.28 4.61
CA PRO A 354 12.42 -22.68 4.38
C PRO A 354 11.74 -23.34 5.57
N ASP A 355 11.98 -22.85 6.79
CA ASP A 355 11.35 -23.34 8.01
C ASP A 355 9.97 -22.70 8.28
N CYS A 356 9.51 -21.80 7.40
CA CYS A 356 8.21 -21.14 7.48
C CYS A 356 7.31 -21.61 6.32
N SER A 357 6.02 -21.74 6.59
CA SER A 357 5.01 -21.96 5.55
C SER A 357 4.49 -20.64 4.96
N SER A 358 3.83 -20.65 3.81
CA SER A 358 3.10 -19.48 3.30
C SER A 358 1.64 -19.50 3.75
N LEU A 359 1.01 -18.33 3.94
CA LEU A 359 -0.45 -18.22 4.11
C LEU A 359 -1.09 -17.31 3.04
N GLN A 360 -2.40 -17.42 2.86
CA GLN A 360 -3.23 -16.54 2.02
C GLN A 360 -3.92 -15.48 2.88
N PHE A 361 -3.52 -14.22 2.73
CA PHE A 361 -4.14 -13.10 3.43
C PHE A 361 -5.38 -12.56 2.67
N PRO A 362 -6.49 -12.20 3.34
CA PRO A 362 -6.77 -12.39 4.77
C PRO A 362 -7.44 -13.74 5.11
N ASN A 363 -7.70 -14.59 4.11
CA ASN A 363 -8.55 -15.78 4.24
C ASN A 363 -8.11 -16.77 5.33
N ASP A 364 -6.80 -16.96 5.49
CA ASP A 364 -6.26 -17.96 6.41
C ASP A 364 -6.15 -17.46 7.86
N LEU A 365 -6.42 -16.17 8.13
CA LEU A 365 -6.14 -15.57 9.45
C LEU A 365 -6.82 -16.31 10.61
N LYS A 366 -8.00 -16.94 10.42
CA LYS A 366 -8.70 -17.72 11.45
C LYS A 366 -7.92 -18.95 11.94
N ALA A 367 -6.96 -19.45 11.15
CA ALA A 367 -6.18 -20.65 11.45
C ALA A 367 -5.03 -20.41 12.45
N PHE A 368 -4.77 -19.15 12.82
CA PHE A 368 -3.65 -18.76 13.68
C PHE A 368 -4.11 -18.33 15.06
N ASP A 369 -3.24 -18.40 16.06
CA ASP A 369 -3.50 -17.97 17.43
C ASP A 369 -2.88 -16.61 17.73
N LEU A 370 -1.75 -16.32 17.08
CA LEU A 370 -1.10 -15.02 17.08
C LEU A 370 -0.93 -14.51 15.65
N ILE A 371 -1.38 -13.29 15.39
CA ILE A 371 -1.12 -12.55 14.16
C ILE A 371 -0.13 -11.44 14.45
N TYR A 372 1.06 -11.53 13.88
CA TYR A 372 2.06 -10.48 13.90
C TYR A 372 1.93 -9.61 12.65
N VAL A 373 1.75 -8.30 12.84
CA VAL A 373 1.72 -7.30 11.76
C VAL A 373 3.07 -6.59 11.73
N GLY A 374 3.91 -6.94 10.77
CA GLY A 374 5.29 -6.48 10.68
C GLY A 374 5.45 -5.21 9.86
N SER A 375 5.32 -5.36 8.54
CA SER A 375 5.60 -4.30 7.55
C SER A 375 4.32 -3.55 7.20
N ASN A 376 4.34 -2.21 7.21
CA ASN A 376 3.18 -1.38 6.87
C ASN A 376 2.89 -1.32 5.35
N HIS A 377 2.62 -2.46 4.72
CA HIS A 377 2.17 -2.49 3.33
C HIS A 377 0.77 -1.91 3.20
N ALA A 378 0.50 -1.19 2.10
CA ALA A 378 -0.82 -0.66 1.81
C ALA A 378 -1.91 -1.75 1.79
N LEU A 379 -1.56 -2.99 1.41
CA LEU A 379 -2.49 -4.12 1.45
C LEU A 379 -3.03 -4.41 2.87
N TYR A 380 -2.21 -4.23 3.91
CA TYR A 380 -2.61 -4.55 5.28
C TYR A 380 -3.37 -3.41 5.97
N SER A 381 -3.27 -2.19 5.46
CA SER A 381 -3.94 -1.00 6.02
C SER A 381 -5.15 -0.56 5.20
N LYS A 382 -5.25 -0.93 3.92
CA LYS A 382 -6.46 -0.69 3.11
C LYS A 382 -7.61 -1.58 3.59
N ARG A 383 -8.80 -0.99 3.71
CA ARG A 383 -10.03 -1.68 4.18
C ARG A 383 -9.81 -2.42 5.49
N ILE A 384 -9.02 -1.84 6.38
CA ILE A 384 -8.54 -2.48 7.59
C ILE A 384 -9.64 -3.22 8.37
N TYR A 385 -10.84 -2.65 8.50
CA TYR A 385 -11.98 -3.28 9.18
C TYR A 385 -12.45 -4.61 8.58
N SER A 386 -12.21 -4.88 7.29
CA SER A 386 -12.60 -6.17 6.68
C SER A 386 -11.83 -7.35 7.25
N VAL A 387 -10.63 -7.14 7.81
CA VAL A 387 -9.84 -8.24 8.40
C VAL A 387 -10.53 -8.88 9.60
N LEU A 388 -11.38 -8.13 10.31
CA LEU A 388 -12.14 -8.60 11.47
C LEU A 388 -13.06 -9.78 11.11
N ALA A 389 -13.58 -9.83 9.87
CA ALA A 389 -14.40 -10.94 9.38
C ALA A 389 -13.61 -12.27 9.27
N PHE A 390 -12.29 -12.17 9.23
CA PHE A 390 -11.34 -13.28 9.15
C PHE A 390 -10.65 -13.57 10.49
N MET A 391 -11.19 -13.03 11.58
CA MET A 391 -10.71 -13.32 12.93
C MET A 391 -11.69 -14.19 13.72
N ARG A 392 -11.20 -14.79 14.80
CA ARG A 392 -11.97 -15.56 15.77
C ARG A 392 -11.59 -15.16 17.18
N ARG A 393 -12.56 -15.33 18.10
CA ARG A 393 -12.35 -15.13 19.53
C ARG A 393 -11.15 -15.95 20.04
N GLY A 394 -10.36 -15.33 20.91
CA GLY A 394 -9.18 -15.94 21.55
C GLY A 394 -7.87 -15.71 20.80
N GLN A 395 -7.90 -15.12 19.60
CA GLN A 395 -6.68 -14.71 18.89
C GLN A 395 -6.00 -13.51 19.56
N ARG A 396 -4.72 -13.35 19.25
CA ARG A 396 -3.89 -12.22 19.67
C ARG A 396 -3.32 -11.52 18.45
N ILE A 397 -3.24 -10.19 18.50
CA ILE A 397 -2.57 -9.36 17.51
C ILE A 397 -1.36 -8.72 18.17
N LEU A 398 -0.18 -8.92 17.58
CA LEU A 398 1.04 -8.18 17.91
C LEU A 398 1.38 -7.26 16.74
N ASP A 399 1.27 -5.95 16.93
CA ASP A 399 1.46 -4.95 15.90
C ASP A 399 2.76 -4.18 16.10
N ASN A 400 3.66 -4.27 15.12
CA ASN A 400 4.97 -3.66 15.21
C ASN A 400 4.95 -2.13 15.22
N GLN A 401 4.05 -1.50 14.46
CA GLN A 401 4.05 -0.04 14.25
C GLN A 401 2.72 0.62 14.58
N GLY A 402 1.71 -0.15 14.99
CA GLY A 402 0.34 0.34 15.18
C GLY A 402 -0.41 0.45 13.85
N ILE A 403 -0.12 -0.41 12.88
CA ILE A 403 -0.78 -0.43 11.56
C ILE A 403 -2.29 -0.69 11.72
N TRP A 404 -2.65 -1.56 12.66
CA TRP A 404 -3.98 -2.01 13.05
C TRP A 404 -4.48 -1.36 14.35
N GLU A 405 -3.84 -0.28 14.81
CA GLU A 405 -4.25 0.45 16.03
C GLU A 405 -5.71 0.92 15.95
N ALA A 406 -6.17 1.32 14.76
CA ALA A 406 -7.56 1.73 14.51
C ALA A 406 -8.60 0.60 14.69
N LEU A 407 -8.18 -0.66 14.72
CA LEU A 407 -9.04 -1.83 14.95
C LEU A 407 -9.08 -2.28 16.41
N ALA A 408 -8.25 -1.71 17.28
CA ALA A 408 -8.00 -2.28 18.60
C ALA A 408 -9.29 -2.53 19.41
N ASP A 409 -10.21 -1.56 19.41
CA ASP A 409 -11.47 -1.67 20.16
C ASP A 409 -12.46 -2.66 19.53
N ASP A 410 -12.55 -2.69 18.20
CA ASP A 410 -13.39 -3.67 17.49
C ASP A 410 -12.86 -5.09 17.65
N ALA A 411 -11.54 -5.28 17.56
CA ALA A 411 -10.88 -6.56 17.83
C ALA A 411 -11.16 -7.05 19.25
N ARG A 412 -11.03 -6.17 20.25
CA ARG A 412 -11.39 -6.49 21.65
C ARG A 412 -12.87 -6.86 21.78
N SER A 413 -13.76 -6.20 21.06
CA SER A 413 -15.19 -6.53 21.05
C SER A 413 -15.46 -7.94 20.49
N LEU A 414 -14.64 -8.43 19.55
CA LEU A 414 -14.68 -9.81 19.05
C LEU A 414 -13.98 -10.83 19.98
N GLY A 415 -13.41 -10.36 21.08
CA GLY A 415 -12.60 -11.16 22.00
C GLY A 415 -11.24 -11.54 21.43
N VAL A 416 -10.68 -10.70 20.56
CA VAL A 416 -9.30 -10.75 20.07
C VAL A 416 -8.49 -9.74 20.87
N SER A 417 -7.34 -10.14 21.43
CA SER A 417 -6.46 -9.17 22.11
C SER A 417 -5.60 -8.42 21.11
N TYR A 418 -5.32 -7.15 21.38
CA TYR A 418 -4.49 -6.30 20.54
C TYR A 418 -3.36 -5.70 21.37
N HIS A 419 -2.14 -5.82 20.89
CA HIS A 419 -0.93 -5.32 21.52
C HIS A 419 -0.06 -4.63 20.47
N ARG A 420 0.30 -3.38 20.70
CA ARG A 420 1.30 -2.66 19.90
C ARG A 420 2.66 -2.72 20.60
N VAL A 421 3.73 -2.90 19.85
CA VAL A 421 5.09 -2.83 20.39
C VAL A 421 5.33 -1.49 21.09
N GLY A 422 5.75 -1.53 22.35
CA GLY A 422 6.01 -0.35 23.17
C GLY A 422 4.84 0.11 24.06
N ASP A 423 3.64 -0.45 23.88
CA ASP A 423 2.52 -0.22 24.80
C ASP A 423 2.74 -0.94 26.14
N ALA A 424 2.00 -0.54 27.17
CA ALA A 424 2.05 -1.25 28.44
C ALA A 424 1.70 -2.73 28.24
N ARG A 425 2.55 -3.62 28.77
CA ARG A 425 2.33 -5.08 28.78
C ARG A 425 2.20 -5.68 27.38
N TRP A 426 2.85 -5.09 26.38
CA TRP A 426 2.78 -5.54 24.99
C TRP A 426 3.37 -6.94 24.74
N LEU A 427 4.24 -7.42 25.65
CA LEU A 427 4.81 -8.78 25.67
C LEU A 427 4.29 -9.65 26.80
N THR A 428 3.25 -9.26 27.54
CA THR A 428 2.71 -10.11 28.61
C THR A 428 1.28 -10.54 28.30
N SER A 429 1.03 -11.84 28.48
CA SER A 429 -0.31 -12.43 28.39
C SER A 429 -1.10 -12.02 29.63
N VAL A 430 -1.67 -10.83 29.65
CA VAL A 430 -2.64 -10.50 30.71
C VAL A 430 -3.94 -11.19 30.35
N ALA A 431 -4.14 -12.38 30.92
CA ALA A 431 -5.46 -12.74 31.40
C ALA A 431 -5.92 -11.61 32.34
N ASP A 432 -7.10 -11.04 32.05
CA ASP A 432 -7.75 -9.92 32.74
C ASP A 432 -7.31 -8.49 32.35
N ASP A 433 -7.66 -8.09 31.13
CA ASP A 433 -8.40 -6.82 31.03
C ASP A 433 -9.78 -7.07 31.64
N GLY A 434 -9.92 -6.68 32.90
CA GLY A 434 -11.16 -6.68 33.67
C GLY A 434 -12.22 -5.74 33.08
N MET A 435 -12.70 -6.07 31.89
CA MET A 435 -13.99 -5.65 31.34
C MET A 435 -14.46 -6.66 30.29
N GLN A 436 -14.31 -7.95 30.56
CA GLN A 436 -15.08 -8.97 29.84
C GLN A 436 -16.56 -8.85 30.22
N LYS A 437 -17.28 -7.91 29.59
CA LYS A 437 -18.70 -8.16 29.34
C LYS A 437 -18.72 -9.40 28.45
N LYS A 438 -19.06 -10.56 29.04
CA LYS A 438 -19.44 -11.75 28.30
C LYS A 438 -20.43 -11.32 27.24
N ILE A 439 -20.01 -11.26 25.98
CA ILE A 439 -20.94 -11.27 24.86
C ILE A 439 -21.57 -12.66 24.92
N LYS A 440 -22.73 -12.72 25.59
CA LYS A 440 -23.64 -13.84 25.46
C LYS A 440 -23.92 -13.98 23.97
N THR A 441 -24.01 -15.22 23.48
CA THR A 441 -24.63 -15.53 22.20
C THR A 441 -25.83 -14.60 22.03
N PRO A 442 -25.92 -13.82 20.92
CA PRO A 442 -27.00 -12.86 20.79
C PRO A 442 -28.31 -13.60 21.08
N PRO A 443 -29.09 -13.17 22.09
CA PRO A 443 -30.37 -13.79 22.33
C PRO A 443 -31.19 -13.70 21.04
N PRO A 444 -32.07 -14.67 20.76
CA PRO A 444 -33.01 -14.54 19.65
C PRO A 444 -33.67 -13.17 19.72
N LEU A 445 -33.79 -12.50 18.56
CA LEU A 445 -34.34 -11.15 18.47
C LEU A 445 -35.61 -11.09 19.33
N PRO A 446 -35.70 -10.19 20.33
CA PRO A 446 -36.93 -10.02 21.06
C PRO A 446 -38.04 -9.66 20.06
N PRO A 447 -39.30 -10.04 20.33
CA PRO A 447 -40.41 -9.61 19.49
C PRO A 447 -40.35 -8.09 19.37
N PRO A 448 -40.53 -7.52 18.15
CA PRO A 448 -40.44 -6.09 17.97
C PRO A 448 -41.39 -5.39 18.94
N PRO A 449 -40.97 -4.29 19.58
CA PRO A 449 -41.86 -3.54 20.46
C PRO A 449 -43.11 -3.12 19.68
N PRO A 450 -44.26 -2.95 20.36
CA PRO A 450 -45.48 -2.50 19.71
C PRO A 450 -45.21 -1.19 18.97
N VAL A 451 -45.54 -1.17 17.68
CA VAL A 451 -45.41 0.03 16.84
C VAL A 451 -46.28 1.11 17.49
N PRO A 452 -45.71 2.28 17.83
CA PRO A 452 -46.51 3.38 18.38
C PRO A 452 -47.66 3.71 17.42
N GLN A 453 -48.89 3.78 17.94
CA GLN A 453 -50.05 4.17 17.14
C GLN A 453 -49.84 5.58 16.61
N ARG A 454 -49.83 5.73 15.28
CA ARG A 454 -49.78 7.05 14.63
C ARG A 454 -51.16 7.68 14.70
N ASP A 455 -51.19 8.95 15.09
CA ASP A 455 -52.36 9.80 14.89
C ASP A 455 -52.27 10.38 13.48
N ASP A 456 -53.04 9.81 12.54
CA ASP A 456 -52.92 10.12 11.12
C ASP A 456 -53.40 11.56 10.77
N SER A 457 -54.04 12.28 11.70
CA SER A 457 -54.61 13.60 11.46
C SER A 457 -53.61 14.76 11.33
N GLU A 458 -52.33 14.59 11.73
CA GLU A 458 -51.30 15.65 11.68
C GLU A 458 -50.18 15.39 10.64
N THR A 459 -50.29 14.33 9.84
CA THR A 459 -49.19 13.80 9.00
C THR A 459 -48.92 14.54 7.67
N ASN A 460 -49.66 15.60 7.36
CA ASN A 460 -49.73 16.16 6.00
C ASN A 460 -49.08 17.53 5.79
N ASN A 461 -48.22 18.00 6.71
CA ASN A 461 -47.54 19.28 6.50
C ASN A 461 -46.38 19.14 5.50
N VAL A 462 -46.68 19.29 4.21
CA VAL A 462 -45.69 19.32 3.13
C VAL A 462 -44.92 20.65 3.21
N VAL A 463 -43.64 20.58 3.55
CA VAL A 463 -42.76 21.76 3.69
C VAL A 463 -41.99 22.07 2.40
N PHE A 464 -41.86 21.11 1.49
CA PHE A 464 -41.21 21.28 0.19
C PHE A 464 -41.75 20.25 -0.81
N LYS A 465 -41.95 20.63 -2.07
CA LYS A 465 -42.48 19.74 -3.12
C LYS A 465 -41.89 20.05 -4.48
N THR A 466 -41.55 18.99 -5.21
CA THR A 466 -41.10 18.98 -6.61
C THR A 466 -41.90 17.93 -7.39
N PRO A 467 -41.76 17.84 -8.72
CA PRO A 467 -42.30 16.73 -9.50
C PRO A 467 -41.78 15.34 -9.07
N TRP A 468 -40.56 15.28 -8.52
CA TRP A 468 -39.88 14.01 -8.21
C TRP A 468 -40.03 13.56 -6.75
N PHE A 469 -40.15 14.49 -5.82
CA PHE A 469 -40.27 14.18 -4.38
C PHE A 469 -40.95 15.32 -3.60
N GLN A 470 -41.44 15.00 -2.41
CA GLN A 470 -41.90 15.97 -1.43
C GLN A 470 -41.29 15.68 -0.05
N ILE A 471 -41.14 16.72 0.77
CA ILE A 471 -40.72 16.61 2.16
C ILE A 471 -41.92 16.99 3.04
N ARG A 472 -42.31 16.08 3.92
CA ARG A 472 -43.31 16.33 4.97
C ARG A 472 -42.64 16.47 6.32
N SER A 473 -43.18 17.32 7.19
CA SER A 473 -42.81 17.35 8.61
C SER A 473 -43.86 16.63 9.45
N THR A 474 -43.43 15.85 10.44
CA THR A 474 -44.30 15.30 11.48
C THR A 474 -43.84 15.80 12.86
N PRO A 475 -44.78 16.02 13.81
CA PRO A 475 -44.45 16.24 15.22
C PRO A 475 -43.62 15.08 15.80
N ASP A 476 -42.85 15.35 16.86
CA ASP A 476 -41.84 14.46 17.43
C ASP A 476 -42.40 13.07 17.81
N PHE A 477 -41.62 12.02 17.53
CA PHE A 477 -41.92 10.61 17.75
C PHE A 477 -41.41 10.09 19.11
N ARG A 478 -40.75 10.92 19.93
CA ARG A 478 -40.11 10.48 21.20
C ARG A 478 -40.93 10.83 22.45
N PRO A 479 -40.90 9.98 23.50
CA PRO A 479 -41.53 10.32 24.79
C PRO A 479 -40.80 11.48 25.48
N ALA A 480 -41.60 12.41 26.00
CA ALA A 480 -41.24 13.62 26.74
C ALA A 480 -39.94 13.55 27.58
N SER A 481 -38.81 14.01 27.05
CA SER A 481 -37.68 14.46 27.91
C SER A 481 -36.62 15.34 27.24
N SER A 482 -36.75 15.73 25.97
CA SER A 482 -35.81 16.69 25.36
C SER A 482 -36.47 17.43 24.22
N SER A 483 -36.38 18.77 24.22
CA SER A 483 -36.86 19.60 23.13
C SER A 483 -36.10 19.25 21.84
N CYS A 484 -36.79 18.72 20.83
CA CYS A 484 -36.25 18.56 19.49
C CYS A 484 -37.27 19.04 18.45
N GLY A 485 -36.76 19.58 17.34
CA GLY A 485 -37.57 20.12 16.26
C GLY A 485 -38.36 19.06 15.47
N PRO A 486 -39.11 19.46 14.43
CA PRO A 486 -39.92 18.55 13.64
C PRO A 486 -39.07 17.46 12.94
N TYR A 487 -39.64 16.27 12.79
CA TYR A 487 -39.04 15.18 12.02
C TYR A 487 -39.46 15.28 10.56
N TYR A 488 -38.52 15.19 9.63
CA TYR A 488 -38.78 15.31 8.20
C TYR A 488 -38.79 13.95 7.50
N ILE A 489 -39.80 13.73 6.66
CA ILE A 489 -40.01 12.54 5.85
C ILE A 489 -39.89 12.93 4.38
N LEU A 490 -39.03 12.24 3.65
CA LEU A 490 -38.88 12.35 2.20
C LEU A 490 -39.80 11.33 1.52
N ASP A 491 -40.89 11.80 0.92
CA ASP A 491 -41.70 10.94 0.05
C ASP A 491 -41.19 11.04 -1.38
N ARG A 492 -40.85 9.89 -1.94
CA ARG A 492 -40.44 9.70 -3.33
C ARG A 492 -41.14 8.45 -3.87
N PRO A 493 -41.45 8.37 -5.17
CA PRO A 493 -41.93 7.12 -5.77
C PRO A 493 -41.01 5.95 -5.46
N ASP A 494 -41.57 4.75 -5.37
CA ASP A 494 -40.80 3.50 -5.32
C ASP A 494 -39.91 3.39 -6.55
N SER A 495 -38.81 2.64 -6.46
CA SER A 495 -37.84 2.50 -7.54
C SER A 495 -37.57 1.05 -7.90
N VAL A 496 -36.97 0.84 -9.05
CA VAL A 496 -36.56 -0.47 -9.56
C VAL A 496 -35.11 -0.40 -9.98
N ILE A 497 -34.33 -1.42 -9.65
CA ILE A 497 -32.97 -1.60 -10.15
C ILE A 497 -32.89 -2.95 -10.85
N THR A 498 -32.30 -2.97 -12.04
CA THR A 498 -32.30 -4.16 -12.90
C THR A 498 -30.88 -4.62 -13.16
N ILE A 499 -30.58 -5.88 -12.89
CA ILE A 499 -29.30 -6.54 -13.15
C ILE A 499 -29.37 -7.19 -14.55
N PRO A 500 -28.73 -6.63 -15.59
CA PRO A 500 -28.76 -7.23 -16.93
C PRO A 500 -27.64 -8.29 -17.00
N PHE A 501 -28.01 -9.56 -17.05
CA PHE A 501 -27.09 -10.69 -16.91
C PHE A 501 -27.23 -11.69 -18.07
N SER A 502 -26.10 -12.06 -18.67
CA SER A 502 -26.02 -13.18 -19.61
C SER A 502 -25.52 -14.44 -18.90
N PRO A 503 -26.36 -15.49 -18.77
CA PRO A 503 -25.93 -16.76 -18.19
C PRO A 503 -24.97 -17.53 -19.12
N THR A 504 -24.93 -17.22 -20.41
CA THR A 504 -24.07 -17.92 -21.39
C THR A 504 -22.61 -17.54 -21.24
N SER A 505 -22.32 -16.25 -21.07
CA SER A 505 -20.95 -15.74 -20.94
C SER A 505 -20.57 -15.29 -19.54
N ASN A 506 -21.49 -15.38 -18.57
CA ASN A 506 -21.33 -14.85 -17.22
C ASN A 506 -20.94 -13.37 -17.23
N ARG A 507 -21.69 -12.56 -17.98
CA ARG A 507 -21.46 -11.11 -18.12
C ARG A 507 -22.63 -10.28 -17.62
N VAL A 508 -22.32 -9.11 -17.09
CA VAL A 508 -23.29 -8.09 -16.71
C VAL A 508 -23.05 -6.78 -17.46
N LEU A 509 -24.10 -6.00 -17.66
CA LEU A 509 -24.00 -4.62 -18.17
C LEU A 509 -24.03 -3.63 -17.00
N LEU A 510 -23.09 -2.69 -17.02
CA LEU A 510 -23.04 -1.54 -16.12
C LEU A 510 -23.13 -0.24 -16.92
N GLN A 511 -23.71 0.78 -16.31
CA GLN A 511 -23.67 2.16 -16.79
C GLN A 511 -22.78 3.00 -15.88
N HIS A 512 -22.19 4.06 -16.44
CA HIS A 512 -21.29 4.97 -15.72
C HIS A 512 -21.92 6.36 -15.67
N GLN A 513 -22.51 6.72 -14.53
CA GLN A 513 -23.29 7.95 -14.40
C GLN A 513 -22.58 8.96 -13.50
N PHE A 514 -22.54 10.23 -13.91
CA PHE A 514 -22.09 11.33 -13.05
C PHE A 514 -23.14 11.61 -11.97
N ARG A 515 -22.73 11.60 -10.70
CA ARG A 515 -23.58 11.89 -9.54
C ARG A 515 -23.16 13.23 -8.94
N PRO A 516 -23.92 14.33 -9.19
CA PRO A 516 -23.55 15.67 -8.73
C PRO A 516 -23.25 15.80 -7.24
N PRO A 517 -23.99 15.13 -6.31
CA PRO A 517 -23.67 15.21 -4.88
C PRO A 517 -22.29 14.65 -4.49
N LEU A 518 -21.72 13.78 -5.34
CA LEU A 518 -20.41 13.17 -5.12
C LEU A 518 -19.30 13.85 -5.94
N ASP A 519 -19.67 14.74 -6.87
CA ASP A 519 -18.80 15.31 -7.91
C ASP A 519 -17.95 14.25 -8.62
N LYS A 520 -18.54 13.06 -8.82
CA LYS A 520 -17.87 11.87 -9.36
C LYS A 520 -18.82 11.04 -10.20
N SER A 521 -18.25 10.29 -11.13
CA SER A 521 -18.98 9.25 -11.84
C SER A 521 -18.85 7.91 -11.12
N ALA A 522 -19.89 7.09 -11.18
CA ALA A 522 -19.93 5.77 -10.57
C ALA A 522 -20.44 4.72 -11.56
N TRP A 523 -19.91 3.51 -11.48
CA TRP A 523 -20.46 2.34 -12.15
C TRP A 523 -21.67 1.83 -11.35
N GLU A 524 -22.76 1.54 -12.04
CA GLU A 524 -24.03 1.15 -11.44
C GLU A 524 -24.87 0.30 -12.39
N PHE A 525 -25.86 -0.40 -11.84
CA PHE A 525 -26.93 -1.02 -12.62
C PHE A 525 -28.01 -0.01 -13.00
N PRO A 526 -28.71 -0.22 -14.13
CA PRO A 526 -29.80 0.65 -14.53
C PRO A 526 -30.93 0.67 -13.50
N MET A 527 -31.45 1.86 -13.22
CA MET A 527 -32.42 2.10 -12.15
C MET A 527 -33.25 3.35 -12.40
N GLY A 528 -34.56 3.26 -12.15
CA GLY A 528 -35.40 4.46 -12.10
C GLY A 528 -36.65 4.31 -11.24
N CYS A 529 -37.55 5.29 -11.36
CA CYS A 529 -38.73 5.41 -10.52
C CYS A 529 -39.92 4.67 -11.13
N ILE A 530 -40.80 4.13 -10.28
CA ILE A 530 -42.06 3.52 -10.70
C ILE A 530 -43.08 4.64 -10.89
N ASP A 531 -43.67 4.71 -12.08
CA ASP A 531 -44.70 5.70 -12.36
C ASP A 531 -46.04 5.37 -11.66
N PRO A 532 -46.88 6.38 -11.37
CA PRO A 532 -48.17 6.13 -10.75
C PRO A 532 -49.03 5.11 -11.52
N GLY A 533 -49.35 3.98 -10.88
CA GLY A 533 -50.15 2.91 -11.47
C GLY A 533 -49.35 1.88 -12.29
N GLU A 534 -48.03 2.06 -12.42
CA GLU A 534 -47.12 1.12 -13.06
C GLU A 534 -46.77 -0.04 -12.13
N SER A 535 -46.60 -1.25 -12.69
CA SER A 535 -46.11 -2.40 -11.91
C SER A 535 -44.58 -2.34 -11.81
N PRO A 536 -43.96 -2.82 -10.71
CA PRO A 536 -42.51 -2.86 -10.60
C PRO A 536 -41.82 -3.60 -11.76
N GLN A 537 -42.45 -4.66 -12.29
CA GLN A 537 -41.89 -5.41 -13.41
C GLN A 537 -41.94 -4.61 -14.73
N HIS A 538 -43.00 -3.85 -14.97
CA HIS A 538 -43.09 -2.96 -16.14
C HIS A 538 -42.10 -1.80 -16.02
N ALA A 539 -41.99 -1.18 -14.84
CA ALA A 539 -41.01 -0.15 -14.57
C ALA A 539 -39.58 -0.68 -14.82
N ALA A 540 -39.26 -1.89 -14.32
CA ALA A 540 -37.94 -2.48 -14.50
C ALA A 540 -37.58 -2.69 -15.98
N ARG A 541 -38.56 -3.06 -16.82
CA ARG A 541 -38.38 -3.20 -18.27
C ARG A 541 -38.23 -1.84 -18.95
N ARG A 542 -39.07 -0.87 -18.59
CA ARG A 542 -39.04 0.49 -19.13
C ARG A 542 -37.70 1.15 -18.83
N GLU A 543 -37.31 1.21 -17.56
CA GLU A 543 -36.05 1.81 -17.12
C GLU A 543 -34.83 1.10 -17.74
N LEU A 544 -34.84 -0.25 -17.79
CA LEU A 544 -33.78 -0.98 -18.49
C LEU A 544 -33.69 -0.58 -19.98
N ALA A 545 -34.82 -0.47 -20.66
CA ALA A 545 -34.87 -0.09 -22.07
C ALA A 545 -34.52 1.39 -22.30
N GLU A 546 -34.97 2.29 -21.43
CA GLU A 546 -34.71 3.73 -21.51
C GLU A 546 -33.22 4.03 -21.23
N GLU A 547 -32.65 3.44 -20.18
CA GLU A 547 -31.27 3.72 -19.78
C GLU A 547 -30.25 2.95 -20.60
N THR A 548 -30.55 1.74 -21.07
CA THR A 548 -29.52 0.89 -21.74
C THR A 548 -29.88 0.48 -23.16
N GLY A 549 -31.13 0.68 -23.60
CA GLY A 549 -31.64 0.16 -24.86
C GLY A 549 -31.91 -1.34 -24.88
N LEU A 550 -31.75 -2.06 -23.75
CA LEU A 550 -32.02 -3.49 -23.66
C LEU A 550 -33.53 -3.76 -23.53
N ILE A 551 -34.09 -4.43 -24.53
CA ILE A 551 -35.50 -4.85 -24.53
C ILE A 551 -35.61 -6.32 -24.13
N VAL A 552 -36.44 -6.60 -23.12
CA VAL A 552 -36.80 -7.95 -22.67
C VAL A 552 -38.29 -8.18 -22.94
N SER A 553 -38.61 -9.05 -23.90
CA SER A 553 -39.97 -9.27 -24.44
C SER A 553 -40.95 -9.93 -23.46
N ASP A 554 -42.25 -9.63 -23.61
CA ASP A 554 -43.37 -10.18 -22.83
C ASP A 554 -43.82 -11.61 -23.20
N SER A 555 -43.21 -12.27 -24.19
CA SER A 555 -43.73 -13.52 -24.76
C SER A 555 -43.59 -14.74 -23.83
N ASP A 556 -44.74 -15.19 -23.32
CA ASP A 556 -45.14 -16.54 -22.85
C ASP A 556 -44.26 -17.35 -21.91
N ASP A 557 -43.46 -16.67 -21.09
CA ASP A 557 -42.98 -17.29 -19.86
C ASP A 557 -42.80 -16.19 -18.80
N ARG A 558 -43.88 -15.92 -18.05
CA ARG A 558 -44.03 -14.73 -17.19
C ARG A 558 -42.96 -14.59 -16.10
N ASP A 559 -42.12 -15.60 -15.91
CA ASP A 559 -41.09 -15.66 -14.87
C ASP A 559 -39.66 -15.97 -15.38
N SER A 560 -39.40 -16.26 -16.66
CA SER A 560 -38.09 -16.81 -17.05
C SER A 560 -37.00 -15.82 -17.49
N LYS A 561 -37.36 -14.56 -17.83
CA LYS A 561 -36.37 -13.55 -18.30
C LYS A 561 -36.26 -12.28 -17.47
N MET A 562 -37.22 -11.96 -16.60
CA MET A 562 -37.18 -10.79 -15.72
C MET A 562 -37.71 -11.18 -14.33
N GLU A 563 -36.79 -11.56 -13.44
CA GLU A 563 -37.05 -12.21 -12.15
C GLU A 563 -36.91 -11.21 -11.00
N LEU A 564 -37.92 -11.08 -10.13
CA LEU A 564 -37.80 -10.29 -8.91
C LEU A 564 -36.95 -11.04 -7.88
N LEU A 565 -35.78 -10.52 -7.55
CA LEU A 565 -34.89 -11.12 -6.55
C LEU A 565 -35.23 -10.70 -5.11
N GLY A 566 -35.73 -9.47 -4.93
CA GLY A 566 -36.02 -8.96 -3.61
C GLY A 566 -36.48 -7.50 -3.59
N THR A 567 -36.80 -7.01 -2.40
CA THR A 567 -37.22 -5.63 -2.17
C THR A 567 -36.62 -5.14 -0.87
N TYR A 568 -36.12 -3.91 -0.86
CA TYR A 568 -35.55 -3.29 0.34
C TYR A 568 -35.93 -1.81 0.44
N HIS A 569 -35.73 -1.23 1.63
CA HIS A 569 -35.89 0.20 1.85
C HIS A 569 -34.52 0.86 1.83
N PRO A 570 -34.23 1.75 0.86
CA PRO A 570 -32.91 2.38 0.76
C PRO A 570 -32.61 3.36 1.91
N LEU A 571 -33.64 4.07 2.38
CA LEU A 571 -33.51 5.13 3.38
C LEU A 571 -34.60 5.03 4.47
N PRO A 572 -34.70 3.91 5.22
CA PRO A 572 -35.82 3.67 6.14
C PRO A 572 -35.92 4.69 7.29
N GLY A 573 -34.81 5.39 7.60
CA GLY A 573 -34.78 6.49 8.56
C GLY A 573 -35.28 7.82 8.01
N MET A 574 -35.65 7.93 6.74
CA MET A 574 -36.08 9.20 6.13
C MET A 574 -37.23 9.04 5.14
N SER A 575 -37.40 7.87 4.54
CA SER A 575 -38.36 7.60 3.48
C SER A 575 -38.99 6.21 3.64
N ALA A 576 -40.25 6.09 3.26
CA ALA A 576 -40.92 4.81 3.11
C ALA A 576 -40.64 4.13 1.76
N GLN A 577 -39.88 4.78 0.86
CA GLN A 577 -39.57 4.29 -0.48
C GLN A 577 -39.06 2.84 -0.43
N LYS A 578 -39.59 2.02 -1.33
CA LYS A 578 -39.08 0.69 -1.66
C LYS A 578 -38.27 0.73 -2.93
N CYS A 579 -37.24 -0.10 -2.98
CA CYS A 579 -36.54 -0.43 -4.21
C CYS A 579 -36.68 -1.92 -4.50
N HIS A 580 -37.14 -2.26 -5.71
CA HIS A 580 -37.30 -3.63 -6.18
C HIS A 580 -36.11 -4.04 -7.05
N VAL A 581 -35.48 -5.17 -6.75
CA VAL A 581 -34.31 -5.67 -7.48
C VAL A 581 -34.74 -6.75 -8.46
N PHE A 582 -34.53 -6.51 -9.75
CA PHE A 582 -34.83 -7.47 -10.81
C PHE A 582 -33.56 -8.03 -11.45
N LEU A 583 -33.60 -9.30 -11.86
CA LEU A 583 -32.60 -9.94 -12.70
C LEU A 583 -33.17 -10.09 -14.12
N ALA A 584 -32.58 -9.39 -15.07
CA ALA A 584 -32.91 -9.49 -16.48
C ALA A 584 -31.96 -10.47 -17.16
N ARG A 585 -32.45 -11.64 -17.58
CA ARG A 585 -31.66 -12.62 -18.34
C ARG A 585 -31.65 -12.22 -19.81
N VAL A 586 -30.47 -11.85 -20.31
CA VAL A 586 -30.25 -11.37 -21.68
C VAL A 586 -29.22 -12.24 -22.41
N THR A 587 -29.23 -12.19 -23.73
CA THR A 587 -28.23 -12.87 -24.56
C THR A 587 -26.95 -12.03 -24.70
N ASP A 588 -25.83 -12.67 -25.05
CA ASP A 588 -24.58 -11.96 -25.32
C ASP A 588 -24.70 -10.95 -26.47
N GLU A 589 -25.50 -11.28 -27.48
CA GLU A 589 -25.78 -10.39 -28.61
C GLU A 589 -26.50 -9.13 -28.14
N GLN A 590 -27.49 -9.26 -27.26
CA GLN A 590 -28.19 -8.13 -26.64
C GLN A 590 -27.24 -7.25 -25.82
N LEU A 591 -26.34 -7.85 -25.02
CA LEU A 591 -25.32 -7.10 -24.28
C LEU A 591 -24.36 -6.33 -25.20
N LEU A 592 -24.01 -6.90 -26.37
CA LEU A 592 -23.09 -6.28 -27.32
C LEU A 592 -23.75 -5.23 -28.23
N HIS A 593 -25.05 -5.33 -28.48
CA HIS A 593 -25.79 -4.50 -29.45
C HIS A 593 -26.65 -3.40 -28.79
N HIS A 594 -26.35 -3.05 -27.53
CA HIS A 594 -27.00 -1.94 -26.83
C HIS A 594 -26.85 -0.63 -27.65
N PRO A 595 -27.95 -0.02 -28.11
CA PRO A 595 -27.88 1.23 -28.86
C PRO A 595 -27.41 2.36 -27.95
N ARG A 596 -26.34 3.05 -28.35
CA ARG A 596 -25.90 4.31 -27.71
C ARG A 596 -26.98 5.38 -27.93
N ILE A 597 -27.93 5.48 -27.00
CA ILE A 597 -29.01 6.49 -26.85
C ILE A 597 -29.87 6.71 -28.12
N ILE A 598 -31.16 6.35 -28.03
CA ILE A 598 -32.22 6.97 -28.84
C ILE A 598 -32.60 8.28 -28.12
N PRO A 599 -32.40 9.48 -28.71
CA PRO A 599 -32.90 10.71 -28.10
C PRO A 599 -34.42 10.66 -27.98
N LYS A 600 -34.99 11.05 -26.83
CA LYS A 600 -36.46 11.21 -26.67
C LYS A 600 -36.98 12.14 -27.78
N PRO A 601 -37.92 11.70 -28.65
CA PRO A 601 -38.43 12.55 -29.74
C PRO A 601 -39.19 13.80 -29.29
N ASP A 602 -39.63 13.88 -28.03
CA ASP A 602 -40.48 14.95 -27.50
C ASP A 602 -39.97 15.54 -26.17
N ALA A 603 -38.65 15.59 -25.97
CA ALA A 603 -38.08 16.27 -24.82
C ALA A 603 -38.03 17.79 -25.06
N ASP A 604 -38.98 18.53 -24.47
CA ASP A 604 -38.84 19.98 -24.25
C ASP A 604 -37.42 20.29 -23.73
N ALA A 605 -36.86 21.44 -24.13
CA ALA A 605 -35.49 21.87 -23.87
C ALA A 605 -35.10 22.06 -22.38
N THR A 606 -35.87 21.48 -21.47
CA THR A 606 -35.64 21.35 -20.03
C THR A 606 -35.42 19.89 -19.58
N ALA A 607 -35.43 18.91 -20.47
CA ALA A 607 -35.11 17.52 -20.12
C ALA A 607 -33.62 17.39 -19.81
N GLU A 608 -33.31 17.32 -18.51
CA GLU A 608 -31.98 17.22 -17.96
C GLU A 608 -31.25 15.99 -18.51
N TYR A 609 -30.00 16.23 -18.92
CA TYR A 609 -29.04 15.21 -19.34
C TYR A 609 -28.89 14.18 -18.21
N GLU A 610 -29.37 12.94 -18.38
CA GLU A 610 -29.29 11.88 -17.35
C GLU A 610 -27.84 11.45 -17.02
N GLY A 611 -26.81 12.18 -17.45
CA GLY A 611 -25.46 12.07 -16.91
C GLY A 611 -24.73 10.74 -17.16
N VAL A 612 -25.31 9.82 -17.94
CA VAL A 612 -24.66 8.56 -18.32
C VAL A 612 -23.56 8.86 -19.34
N SER A 613 -22.34 8.52 -18.97
CA SER A 613 -21.11 8.83 -19.69
C SER A 613 -20.51 7.63 -20.44
N ALA A 614 -20.82 6.40 -20.00
CA ALA A 614 -20.36 5.17 -20.64
C ALA A 614 -21.23 3.96 -20.25
N TYR A 615 -21.16 2.89 -21.05
CA TYR A 615 -21.64 1.56 -20.71
C TYR A 615 -20.51 0.56 -20.84
N GLN A 616 -20.50 -0.47 -20.00
CA GLN A 616 -19.50 -1.52 -20.09
C GLN A 616 -20.10 -2.88 -19.75
N THR A 617 -19.91 -3.82 -20.66
CA THR A 617 -20.16 -5.24 -20.39
C THR A 617 -18.91 -5.84 -19.74
N VAL A 618 -19.06 -6.35 -18.52
CA VAL A 618 -17.97 -6.98 -17.76
C VAL A 618 -18.33 -8.42 -17.43
N ASP A 619 -17.35 -9.31 -17.42
CA ASP A 619 -17.55 -10.64 -16.85
C ASP A 619 -17.63 -10.59 -15.33
N LEU A 620 -18.14 -11.66 -14.70
CA LEU A 620 -18.31 -11.71 -13.25
C LEU A 620 -16.98 -11.57 -12.47
N ALA A 621 -15.83 -11.93 -13.07
CA ALA A 621 -14.53 -11.77 -12.43
C ALA A 621 -14.11 -10.28 -12.43
N ALA A 622 -14.21 -9.59 -13.56
CA ALA A 622 -13.97 -8.15 -13.66
C ALA A 622 -14.97 -7.36 -12.81
N PHE A 623 -16.23 -7.80 -12.74
CA PHE A 623 -17.22 -7.18 -11.86
C PHE A 623 -16.86 -7.36 -10.37
N ARG A 624 -16.39 -8.55 -9.98
CA ARG A 624 -15.83 -8.79 -8.64
C ARG A 624 -14.63 -7.89 -8.38
N GLU A 625 -13.74 -7.69 -9.36
CA GLU A 625 -12.61 -6.77 -9.20
C GLU A 625 -13.05 -5.34 -8.95
N LEU A 626 -14.10 -4.82 -9.62
CA LEU A 626 -14.66 -3.49 -9.32
C LEU A 626 -15.18 -3.38 -7.87
N TYR A 627 -15.78 -4.45 -7.35
CA TYR A 627 -16.21 -4.53 -5.95
C TYR A 627 -15.01 -4.61 -4.97
N VAL A 628 -14.01 -5.44 -5.29
CA VAL A 628 -12.81 -5.65 -4.46
C VAL A 628 -11.88 -4.44 -4.48
N SER A 629 -11.77 -3.71 -5.60
CA SER A 629 -11.01 -2.47 -5.72
C SER A 629 -11.72 -1.31 -5.00
N GLY A 630 -13.06 -1.28 -5.05
CA GLY A 630 -13.89 -0.23 -4.46
C GLY A 630 -14.30 0.83 -5.46
N ASP A 631 -14.19 0.51 -6.74
CA ASP A 631 -14.68 1.35 -7.83
C ASP A 631 -16.21 1.24 -7.97
N LEU A 632 -16.81 0.19 -7.41
CA LEU A 632 -18.27 0.04 -7.27
C LEU A 632 -18.76 0.67 -5.97
N VAL A 633 -19.20 1.93 -6.05
CA VAL A 633 -19.57 2.76 -4.88
C VAL A 633 -21.06 3.07 -4.75
N ASP A 634 -21.87 2.76 -5.78
CA ASP A 634 -23.30 3.01 -5.75
C ASP A 634 -24.03 2.08 -4.78
N GLY A 635 -24.72 2.67 -3.80
CA GLY A 635 -25.38 1.92 -2.71
C GLY A 635 -26.53 1.04 -3.18
N PHE A 636 -27.24 1.43 -4.25
CA PHE A 636 -28.33 0.62 -4.80
C PHE A 636 -27.78 -0.62 -5.49
N THR A 637 -26.75 -0.44 -6.30
CA THR A 637 -26.02 -1.51 -6.98
C THR A 637 -25.41 -2.50 -5.99
N LEU A 638 -24.82 -2.02 -4.89
CA LEU A 638 -24.30 -2.88 -3.82
C LEU A 638 -25.40 -3.68 -3.11
N ALA A 639 -26.57 -3.08 -2.85
CA ALA A 639 -27.71 -3.78 -2.27
C ALA A 639 -28.28 -4.84 -3.23
N ALA A 640 -28.38 -4.51 -4.52
CA ALA A 640 -28.79 -5.45 -5.58
C ALA A 640 -27.85 -6.65 -5.67
N LEU A 641 -26.53 -6.41 -5.63
CA LEU A 641 -25.52 -7.47 -5.58
C LEU A 641 -25.68 -8.35 -4.34
N ALA A 642 -25.89 -7.77 -3.15
CA ALA A 642 -26.06 -8.54 -1.92
C ALA A 642 -27.30 -9.45 -1.98
N ILE A 643 -28.42 -8.95 -2.50
CA ILE A 643 -29.64 -9.73 -2.72
C ILE A 643 -29.37 -10.84 -3.74
N TRP A 644 -28.71 -10.55 -4.86
CA TRP A 644 -28.40 -11.54 -5.88
C TRP A 644 -27.49 -12.66 -5.37
N LEU A 645 -26.46 -12.34 -4.58
CA LEU A 645 -25.59 -13.32 -3.91
C LEU A 645 -26.37 -14.26 -2.99
N SER A 646 -27.41 -13.77 -2.32
CA SER A 646 -28.22 -14.58 -1.40
C SER A 646 -29.01 -15.68 -2.11
N VAL A 647 -29.37 -15.47 -3.38
CA VAL A 647 -30.21 -16.37 -4.16
C VAL A 647 -29.48 -17.11 -5.29
N SER A 648 -28.25 -16.71 -5.65
CA SER A 648 -27.47 -17.31 -6.76
C SER A 648 -26.24 -18.09 -6.27
N PRO A 649 -26.26 -19.44 -6.31
CA PRO A 649 -25.11 -20.28 -5.94
C PRO A 649 -23.89 -20.11 -6.87
N GLU A 650 -24.11 -19.93 -8.16
CA GLU A 650 -23.05 -19.78 -9.18
C GLU A 650 -22.27 -18.48 -8.95
N LEU A 651 -22.99 -17.40 -8.64
CA LEU A 651 -22.37 -16.11 -8.28
C LEU A 651 -21.55 -16.23 -6.99
N ARG A 652 -22.06 -16.95 -5.99
CA ARG A 652 -21.31 -17.22 -4.76
C ARG A 652 -19.99 -17.93 -5.03
N GLN A 653 -19.94 -18.87 -5.97
CA GLN A 653 -18.69 -19.56 -6.33
C GLN A 653 -17.64 -18.58 -6.91
N VAL A 654 -18.05 -17.68 -7.80
CA VAL A 654 -17.15 -16.65 -8.37
C VAL A 654 -16.66 -15.68 -7.30
N PHE A 655 -17.55 -15.24 -6.41
CA PHE A 655 -17.21 -14.28 -5.35
C PHE A 655 -16.44 -14.90 -4.17
N SER A 656 -16.53 -16.22 -3.97
CA SER A 656 -15.78 -16.97 -2.95
C SER A 656 -14.46 -17.56 -3.44
N SER A 657 -14.23 -17.61 -4.75
CA SER A 657 -12.97 -18.09 -5.31
C SER A 657 -11.83 -17.09 -5.04
N PRO A 658 -10.62 -17.55 -4.67
CA PRO A 658 -9.46 -16.68 -4.53
C PRO A 658 -9.16 -15.97 -5.85
N SER A 659 -8.86 -14.67 -5.80
CA SER A 659 -8.37 -13.93 -6.98
C SER A 659 -7.08 -14.60 -7.45
N LYS A 660 -6.99 -14.91 -8.74
CA LYS A 660 -5.76 -15.43 -9.35
C LYS A 660 -4.64 -14.40 -9.36
#